data_AF-A0A2D6SRV4-F1
#
_entry.id   AF-A0A2D6SRV4-F1
#
_cell.length_a   1.000
_cell.length_b   1.000
_cell.length_c   1.000
_cell.angle_alpha   90.00
_cell.angle_beta   90.00
_cell.angle_gamma   90.00
#
_symmetry.space_group_name_H-M   'P 1'
#
loop_
_entity.id
_entity.type
_entity.pdbx_description
1 polymer ?
#
loop_
_entity_poly.entity_id
_entity_poly.type
_entity_poly.pdbx_seq_one_letter_code
_entity_poly.pdbx_strand_id
1 'polypeptide(L)'
;MNKLRAATTLVFCFGIAGALLCRFLFGTPVETEETPDPNAAAAAEALAAEVAAAAAKVVPSGRTGPIRREVILMGSSFVFVVDAPASEAIRAIDAATKRLRTLEAEVSSWRPESDVTRLAGRAGIEPLAVGKDTFALLKLAHEIHAETDGAFDVTIGPVWDLWPFRNPDAALPTDAQVAEALKFVDASKIELDEARQTAYLPMPGMKVNLGAIGKGYAARIAVETMVTLGIKRAAVSSGGDIFLLGRKASGPWVVAIDHPRWSARSIERFVAGDVAVATSGDSQRYFLRGNKIFGHILDPTTGAPADECQSVTVITEDPARADAYATAIFVKGPKQGMQWVEQHEGVEALIVDALGLVTRSSGWSKAAPSAPSQSAPSVSQALKPSPKRVAHDRSTPLSELGQPAGRAVDEDSGELLGVPAGSFRSCDEKTLRELAAFRIDRTEVTNAQYQRFLDATKDNPREFSHPDEPPGKDRTPRYWKEYRSPLFLSTPAANLAEFDENTFRHPDHPVVGVDWWDAYAFARWAGKRLPTHHEHEKAARGDDGRIWPWGDLWDRKKVNGGGEKWGERDGSLYAAPAVSFESGVSVHGCLNIVGNVAEWTQEGFVAGGSSNSNPSQLRCCAAKLRRPGFRSFDIGFRCAADPAPPKPDVSKPEAKKPEPAKPEPAKPDATKPEPKQSAEKSPPPK
;
A
#
# COMPACT_ATOMS: atom_id res chain seq x y z
N MET A 1 -2.48 -62.37 -19.30
CA MET A 1 -3.93 -62.26 -19.62
C MET A 1 -4.75 -61.49 -18.56
N ASN A 2 -4.42 -61.50 -17.26
CA ASN A 2 -5.18 -60.74 -16.25
C ASN A 2 -4.91 -59.21 -16.20
N LYS A 3 -3.78 -58.73 -16.73
CA LYS A 3 -3.51 -57.27 -16.85
C LYS A 3 -4.21 -56.62 -18.05
N LEU A 4 -4.54 -57.40 -19.09
CA LEU A 4 -5.22 -56.89 -20.28
C LEU A 4 -6.73 -56.73 -20.02
N ARG A 5 -7.35 -57.63 -19.23
CA ARG A 5 -8.75 -57.53 -18.82
C ARG A 5 -9.04 -56.30 -17.92
N ALA A 6 -8.14 -55.97 -17.00
CA ALA A 6 -8.29 -54.79 -16.14
C ALA A 6 -8.21 -53.45 -16.91
N ALA A 7 -7.37 -53.39 -17.96
CA ALA A 7 -7.28 -52.21 -18.82
C ALA A 7 -8.53 -52.05 -19.71
N THR A 8 -9.10 -53.16 -20.21
CA THR A 8 -10.33 -53.12 -21.01
C THR A 8 -11.55 -52.71 -20.18
N THR A 9 -11.66 -53.14 -18.91
CA THR A 9 -12.73 -52.71 -18.01
C THR A 9 -12.61 -51.22 -17.63
N LEU A 10 -11.39 -50.71 -17.43
CA LEU A 10 -11.19 -49.28 -17.14
C LEU A 10 -11.59 -48.38 -18.32
N VAL A 11 -11.24 -48.77 -19.55
CA VAL A 11 -11.60 -48.04 -20.78
C VAL A 11 -13.12 -48.09 -21.03
N PHE A 12 -13.78 -49.20 -20.70
CA PHE A 12 -15.23 -49.33 -20.83
C PHE A 12 -15.99 -48.46 -19.80
N CYS A 13 -15.49 -48.37 -18.55
CA CYS A 13 -16.09 -47.52 -17.52
C CYS A 13 -15.92 -46.02 -17.80
N PHE A 14 -14.79 -45.58 -18.36
CA PHE A 14 -14.61 -44.19 -18.79
C PHE A 14 -15.48 -43.84 -20.02
N GLY A 15 -15.73 -44.80 -20.92
CA GLY A 15 -16.63 -44.62 -22.05
C GLY A 15 -18.10 -44.40 -21.64
N ILE A 16 -18.59 -45.14 -20.64
CA ILE A 16 -19.97 -45.01 -20.15
C ILE A 16 -20.14 -43.73 -19.31
N ALA A 17 -19.16 -43.38 -18.47
CA ALA A 17 -19.18 -42.12 -17.72
C ALA A 17 -19.07 -40.88 -18.64
N GLY A 18 -18.28 -40.96 -19.71
CA GLY A 18 -18.18 -39.91 -20.73
C GLY A 18 -19.47 -39.75 -21.55
N ALA A 19 -20.14 -40.85 -21.89
CA ALA A 19 -21.42 -40.82 -22.61
C ALA A 19 -22.57 -40.24 -21.75
N LEU A 20 -22.58 -40.50 -20.44
CA LEU A 20 -23.54 -39.91 -19.50
C LEU A 20 -23.26 -38.42 -19.24
N LEU A 21 -22.00 -38.00 -19.19
CA LEU A 21 -21.61 -36.60 -19.04
C LEU A 21 -21.96 -35.77 -20.28
N CYS A 22 -21.79 -36.30 -21.49
CA CYS A 22 -22.24 -35.64 -22.72
C CYS A 22 -23.76 -35.54 -22.82
N ARG A 23 -24.51 -36.51 -22.27
CA ARG A 23 -25.99 -36.48 -22.23
C ARG A 23 -26.54 -35.46 -21.23
N PHE A 24 -25.81 -35.17 -20.16
CA PHE A 24 -26.19 -34.17 -19.16
C PHE A 24 -25.81 -32.74 -19.56
N LEU A 25 -24.77 -32.59 -20.38
CA LEU A 25 -24.25 -31.28 -20.82
C LEU A 25 -24.87 -30.77 -22.14
N PHE A 26 -25.40 -31.65 -23.00
CA PHE A 26 -25.99 -31.28 -24.28
C PHE A 26 -27.43 -31.81 -24.39
N GLY A 27 -28.35 -31.15 -23.71
CA GLY A 27 -29.76 -31.54 -23.64
C GLY A 27 -30.40 -31.72 -25.03
N THR A 28 -30.71 -32.97 -25.36
CA THR A 28 -31.72 -33.31 -26.37
C THR A 28 -32.86 -34.05 -25.66
N PRO A 29 -34.12 -33.61 -25.83
CA PRO A 29 -35.25 -34.31 -25.25
C PRO A 29 -35.57 -35.53 -26.11
N VAL A 30 -35.65 -36.70 -25.48
CA VAL A 30 -36.36 -37.86 -26.05
C VAL A 30 -37.38 -38.29 -25.00
N GLU A 31 -38.65 -38.15 -25.36
CA GLU A 31 -39.77 -38.78 -24.68
C GLU A 31 -39.64 -40.30 -24.83
N THR A 32 -39.46 -41.02 -23.73
CA THR A 32 -39.94 -42.39 -23.61
C THR A 32 -40.37 -42.64 -22.17
N GLU A 33 -41.67 -42.89 -22.01
CA GLU A 33 -42.26 -43.55 -20.85
C GLU A 33 -41.60 -44.92 -20.67
N GLU A 34 -40.79 -45.11 -19.64
CA GLU A 34 -40.55 -46.42 -19.06
C GLU A 34 -40.13 -46.24 -17.60
N THR A 35 -40.89 -46.86 -16.70
CA THR A 35 -40.66 -46.84 -15.25
C THR A 35 -39.28 -47.42 -14.93
N PRO A 36 -38.49 -46.81 -14.02
CA PRO A 36 -37.15 -47.31 -13.73
C PRO A 36 -37.21 -48.66 -13.01
N ASP A 37 -36.48 -49.64 -13.54
CA ASP A 37 -36.32 -50.96 -12.93
C ASP A 37 -35.79 -50.83 -11.49
N PRO A 38 -36.54 -51.27 -10.46
CA PRO A 38 -36.12 -51.16 -9.07
C PRO A 38 -34.81 -51.92 -8.77
N ASN A 39 -34.44 -52.91 -9.59
CA ASN A 39 -33.15 -53.58 -9.48
C ASN A 39 -31.98 -52.73 -9.99
N ALA A 40 -32.21 -51.81 -10.93
CA ALA A 40 -31.18 -50.90 -11.45
C ALA A 40 -30.87 -49.77 -10.45
N ALA A 41 -31.88 -49.26 -9.73
CA ALA A 41 -31.69 -48.28 -8.66
C ALA A 41 -30.95 -48.89 -7.46
N ALA A 42 -31.32 -50.09 -7.04
CA ALA A 42 -30.64 -50.83 -5.98
C ALA A 42 -29.20 -51.21 -6.36
N ALA A 43 -28.96 -51.59 -7.62
CA ALA A 43 -27.61 -51.84 -8.13
C ALA A 43 -26.76 -50.57 -8.21
N ALA A 44 -27.35 -49.42 -8.54
CA ALA A 44 -26.66 -48.13 -8.55
C ALA A 44 -26.30 -47.66 -7.12
N GLU A 45 -27.18 -47.86 -6.14
CA GLU A 45 -26.88 -47.60 -4.72
C GLU A 45 -25.82 -48.57 -4.17
N ALA A 46 -25.89 -49.86 -4.51
CA ALA A 46 -24.89 -50.84 -4.12
C ALA A 46 -23.51 -50.55 -4.73
N LEU A 47 -23.47 -50.15 -6.01
CA LEU A 47 -22.24 -49.74 -6.69
C LEU A 47 -21.69 -48.42 -6.14
N ALA A 48 -22.56 -47.46 -5.79
CA ALA A 48 -22.15 -46.22 -5.12
C ALA A 48 -21.59 -46.48 -3.71
N ALA A 49 -22.18 -47.43 -2.98
CA ALA A 49 -21.69 -47.87 -1.67
C ALA A 49 -20.35 -48.63 -1.78
N GLU A 50 -20.17 -49.49 -2.79
CA GLU A 50 -18.89 -50.17 -3.06
C GLU A 50 -17.81 -49.20 -3.54
N VAL A 51 -18.14 -48.21 -4.38
CA VAL A 51 -17.21 -47.16 -4.80
C VAL A 51 -16.84 -46.26 -3.63
N ALA A 52 -17.77 -45.92 -2.74
CA ALA A 52 -17.49 -45.20 -1.50
C ALA A 52 -16.61 -46.00 -0.53
N ALA A 53 -16.86 -47.31 -0.39
CA ALA A 53 -16.06 -48.22 0.43
C ALA A 53 -14.66 -48.49 -0.17
N ALA A 54 -14.54 -48.54 -1.49
CA ALA A 54 -13.27 -48.65 -2.21
C ALA A 54 -12.48 -47.33 -2.14
N ALA A 55 -13.13 -46.18 -2.25
CA ALA A 55 -12.52 -44.87 -2.04
C ALA A 55 -12.04 -44.67 -0.59
N ALA A 56 -12.78 -45.20 0.39
CA ALA A 56 -12.35 -45.24 1.79
C ALA A 56 -11.13 -46.15 2.03
N LYS A 57 -10.92 -47.17 1.19
CA LYS A 57 -9.74 -48.07 1.24
C LYS A 57 -8.53 -47.57 0.45
N VAL A 58 -8.69 -46.52 -0.37
CA VAL A 58 -7.59 -45.84 -1.11
C VAL A 58 -7.33 -44.44 -0.53
N VAL A 59 -7.59 -44.24 0.77
CA VAL A 59 -6.98 -43.13 1.50
C VAL A 59 -5.54 -43.55 1.81
N PRO A 60 -4.51 -42.83 1.36
CA PRO A 60 -3.16 -43.12 1.79
C PRO A 60 -3.12 -42.97 3.32
N SER A 61 -3.02 -44.10 4.01
CA SER A 61 -2.68 -44.17 5.43
C SER A 61 -1.29 -43.57 5.58
N GLY A 62 -1.21 -42.27 5.84
CA GLY A 62 0.08 -41.60 5.97
C GLY A 62 0.13 -40.09 5.76
N ARG A 63 -0.97 -39.36 5.53
CA ARG A 63 -0.93 -37.90 5.66
C ARG A 63 -1.06 -37.51 7.14
N THR A 64 0.08 -37.45 7.80
CA THR A 64 0.23 -36.86 9.13
C THR A 64 0.32 -35.33 9.00
N GLY A 65 -0.82 -34.65 9.07
CA GLY A 65 -0.86 -33.19 9.03
C GLY A 65 -2.29 -32.65 8.90
N PRO A 66 -2.48 -31.35 9.19
CA PRO A 66 -3.80 -30.73 9.10
C PRO A 66 -4.33 -30.77 7.66
N ILE A 67 -5.65 -30.99 7.51
CA ILE A 67 -6.33 -30.91 6.22
C ILE A 67 -6.64 -29.46 5.92
N ARG A 68 -6.12 -28.94 4.80
CA ARG A 68 -6.44 -27.62 4.27
C ARG A 68 -7.42 -27.74 3.10
N ARG A 69 -8.49 -26.95 3.10
CA ARG A 69 -9.39 -26.77 1.96
C ARG A 69 -9.75 -25.31 1.77
N GLU A 70 -9.79 -24.88 0.52
CA GLU A 70 -10.20 -23.55 0.13
C GLU A 70 -11.49 -23.62 -0.71
N VAL A 71 -12.47 -22.77 -0.40
CA VAL A 71 -13.79 -22.77 -1.03
C VAL A 71 -14.27 -21.31 -1.17
N ILE A 72 -14.90 -20.97 -2.29
CA ILE A 72 -15.56 -19.67 -2.45
C ILE A 72 -16.97 -19.73 -1.84
N LEU A 73 -17.23 -18.87 -0.86
CA LEU A 73 -18.49 -18.74 -0.13
C LEU A 73 -18.75 -17.25 0.15
N MET A 74 -20.01 -16.80 0.10
CA MET A 74 -20.37 -15.40 0.41
C MET A 74 -19.57 -14.34 -0.37
N GLY A 75 -19.16 -14.66 -1.60
CA GLY A 75 -18.35 -13.77 -2.43
C GLY A 75 -16.88 -13.60 -2.00
N SER A 76 -16.36 -14.45 -1.11
CA SER A 76 -14.97 -14.42 -0.63
C SER A 76 -14.33 -15.82 -0.63
N SER A 77 -12.99 -15.87 -0.55
CA SER A 77 -12.26 -17.13 -0.31
C SER A 77 -12.31 -17.48 1.17
N PHE A 78 -12.83 -18.68 1.47
CA PHE A 78 -12.78 -19.30 2.78
C PHE A 78 -11.74 -20.41 2.79
N VAL A 79 -10.78 -20.32 3.71
CA VAL A 79 -9.74 -21.34 3.93
C VAL A 79 -9.98 -22.02 5.26
N PHE A 80 -10.24 -23.33 5.21
CA PHE A 80 -10.37 -24.20 6.37
C PHE A 80 -9.08 -24.98 6.56
N VAL A 81 -8.54 -25.00 7.77
CA VAL A 81 -7.41 -25.85 8.18
C VAL A 81 -7.84 -26.62 9.42
N VAL A 82 -8.06 -27.92 9.31
CA VAL A 82 -8.55 -28.76 10.41
C VAL A 82 -7.49 -29.80 10.78
N ASP A 83 -7.06 -29.78 12.03
CA ASP A 83 -6.07 -30.72 12.58
C ASP A 83 -6.79 -31.86 13.32
N ALA A 84 -7.22 -32.85 12.56
CA ALA A 84 -7.92 -34.06 13.01
C ALA A 84 -7.66 -35.22 12.01
N PRO A 85 -8.03 -36.47 12.33
CA PRO A 85 -8.03 -37.56 11.35
C PRO A 85 -8.71 -37.14 10.05
N ALA A 86 -8.13 -37.52 8.90
CA ALA A 86 -8.54 -36.96 7.60
C ALA A 86 -10.04 -37.11 7.31
N SER A 87 -10.66 -38.23 7.69
CA SER A 87 -12.09 -38.48 7.52
C SER A 87 -12.97 -37.55 8.36
N GLU A 88 -12.57 -37.25 9.60
CA GLU A 88 -13.26 -36.33 10.50
C GLU A 88 -13.10 -34.89 10.02
N ALA A 89 -11.88 -34.50 9.64
CA ALA A 89 -11.58 -33.18 9.11
C ALA A 89 -12.37 -32.87 7.83
N ILE A 90 -12.41 -33.81 6.88
CA ILE A 90 -13.19 -33.67 5.64
C ILE A 90 -14.69 -33.51 5.94
N ARG A 91 -15.24 -34.39 6.80
CA ARG A 91 -16.65 -34.33 7.21
C ARG A 91 -17.00 -32.99 7.84
N ALA A 92 -16.14 -32.47 8.71
CA ALA A 92 -16.35 -31.20 9.38
C ALA A 92 -16.33 -30.01 8.41
N ILE A 93 -15.39 -30.01 7.46
CA ILE A 93 -15.29 -28.98 6.41
C ILE A 93 -16.54 -29.02 5.50
N ASP A 94 -17.00 -30.21 5.11
CA ASP A 94 -18.21 -30.37 4.28
C ASP A 94 -19.46 -29.86 5.00
N ALA A 95 -19.61 -30.19 6.28
CA ALA A 95 -20.72 -29.74 7.10
C ALA A 95 -20.72 -28.22 7.27
N ALA A 96 -19.56 -27.62 7.60
CA ALA A 96 -19.42 -26.17 7.71
C ALA A 96 -19.73 -25.49 6.36
N THR A 97 -19.18 -25.98 5.26
CA THR A 97 -19.44 -25.45 3.91
C THR A 97 -20.94 -25.49 3.58
N LYS A 98 -21.62 -26.60 3.86
CA LYS A 98 -23.06 -26.73 3.66
C LYS A 98 -23.84 -25.71 4.50
N ARG A 99 -23.49 -25.56 5.78
CA ARG A 99 -24.13 -24.63 6.70
C ARG A 99 -23.96 -23.17 6.26
N LEU A 100 -22.77 -22.80 5.78
CA LEU A 100 -22.49 -21.45 5.27
C LEU A 100 -23.24 -21.13 3.98
N ARG A 101 -23.52 -22.12 3.12
CA ARG A 101 -24.39 -21.90 1.94
C ARG A 101 -25.83 -21.60 2.34
N THR A 102 -26.34 -22.24 3.39
CA THR A 102 -27.65 -21.90 3.96
C THR A 102 -27.63 -20.49 4.55
N LEU A 103 -26.61 -20.15 5.34
CA LEU A 103 -26.44 -18.82 5.91
C LEU A 103 -26.44 -17.74 4.81
N GLU A 104 -25.65 -17.92 3.74
CA GLU A 104 -25.58 -16.97 2.62
C GLU A 104 -26.94 -16.73 1.95
N ALA A 105 -27.76 -17.78 1.81
CA ALA A 105 -29.09 -17.65 1.23
C ALA A 105 -30.01 -16.75 2.07
N GLU A 106 -29.84 -16.75 3.40
CA GLU A 106 -30.62 -15.94 4.33
C GLU A 106 -30.10 -14.50 4.45
N VAL A 107 -28.78 -14.30 4.57
CA VAL A 107 -28.19 -13.01 4.99
C VAL A 107 -27.58 -12.17 3.87
N SER A 108 -27.60 -12.64 2.62
CA SER A 108 -26.96 -11.93 1.50
C SER A 108 -27.64 -10.60 1.17
N SER A 109 -26.86 -9.54 0.92
CA SER A 109 -27.38 -8.22 0.50
C SER A 109 -27.58 -8.07 -1.02
N TRP A 110 -27.36 -9.13 -1.80
CA TRP A 110 -27.49 -9.11 -3.26
C TRP A 110 -28.35 -10.24 -3.84
N ARG A 111 -28.73 -11.23 -3.03
CA ARG A 111 -29.69 -12.27 -3.44
C ARG A 111 -31.11 -11.75 -3.24
N PRO A 112 -31.97 -11.77 -4.27
CA PRO A 112 -33.34 -11.26 -4.17
C PRO A 112 -34.19 -11.91 -3.08
N GLU A 113 -33.97 -13.21 -2.84
CA GLU A 113 -34.78 -14.03 -1.93
C GLU A 113 -34.33 -13.95 -0.46
N SER A 114 -33.19 -13.31 -0.18
CA SER A 114 -32.64 -13.21 1.17
C SER A 114 -33.53 -12.38 2.10
N ASP A 115 -33.44 -12.63 3.39
CA ASP A 115 -34.16 -11.85 4.38
C ASP A 115 -33.72 -10.39 4.36
N VAL A 116 -32.42 -10.13 4.15
CA VAL A 116 -31.88 -8.76 4.10
C VAL A 116 -32.48 -7.97 2.93
N THR A 117 -32.57 -8.56 1.74
CA THR A 117 -33.17 -7.89 0.58
C THR A 117 -34.67 -7.70 0.76
N ARG A 118 -35.37 -8.72 1.28
CA ARG A 118 -36.81 -8.64 1.57
C ARG A 118 -37.13 -7.61 2.65
N LEU A 119 -36.29 -7.50 3.69
CA LEU A 119 -36.45 -6.55 4.78
C LEU A 119 -36.32 -5.12 4.28
N ALA A 120 -35.34 -4.83 3.43
CA ALA A 120 -35.20 -3.53 2.78
C ALA A 120 -36.43 -3.18 1.92
N GLY A 121 -37.00 -4.16 1.20
CA GLY A 121 -38.21 -3.98 0.41
C GLY A 121 -39.49 -3.70 1.21
N ARG A 122 -39.47 -3.92 2.54
CA ARG A 122 -40.60 -3.66 3.45
C ARG A 122 -40.34 -2.55 4.46
N ALA A 123 -39.24 -1.80 4.29
CA ALA A 123 -38.91 -0.69 5.17
C ALA A 123 -40.03 0.37 5.19
N GLY A 124 -40.50 0.72 6.40
CA GLY A 124 -41.61 1.63 6.66
C GLY A 124 -43.01 1.07 6.36
N ILE A 125 -43.14 -0.22 6.03
CA ILE A 125 -44.41 -0.87 5.70
C ILE A 125 -44.90 -1.75 6.85
N GLU A 126 -44.19 -2.84 7.14
CA GLU A 126 -44.58 -3.79 8.18
C GLU A 126 -43.39 -4.67 8.63
N PRO A 127 -43.45 -5.25 9.85
CA PRO A 127 -42.48 -6.23 10.30
C PRO A 127 -42.42 -7.48 9.41
N LEU A 128 -41.21 -8.00 9.21
CA LEU A 128 -40.94 -9.19 8.39
C LEU A 128 -40.46 -10.34 9.27
N ALA A 129 -41.06 -11.52 9.12
CA ALA A 129 -40.50 -12.76 9.69
C ALA A 129 -39.18 -13.10 8.98
N VAL A 130 -38.12 -13.28 9.77
CA VAL A 130 -36.76 -13.54 9.30
C VAL A 130 -36.22 -14.83 9.89
N GLY A 131 -35.23 -15.44 9.22
CA GLY A 131 -34.50 -16.60 9.70
C GLY A 131 -33.75 -16.31 11.00
N LYS A 132 -33.42 -17.38 11.73
CA LYS A 132 -32.74 -17.29 13.03
C LYS A 132 -31.37 -16.62 12.92
N ASP A 133 -30.64 -16.89 11.84
CA ASP A 133 -29.32 -16.29 11.61
C ASP A 133 -29.45 -14.80 11.33
N THR A 134 -30.37 -14.41 10.46
CA THR A 134 -30.67 -13.00 10.18
C THR A 134 -31.04 -12.27 11.46
N PHE A 135 -31.95 -12.83 12.27
CA PHE A 135 -32.37 -12.23 13.53
C PHE A 135 -31.19 -12.08 14.50
N ALA A 136 -30.41 -13.14 14.71
CA ALA A 136 -29.25 -13.12 15.60
C ALA A 136 -28.18 -12.11 15.15
N LEU A 137 -27.95 -12.00 13.83
CA LEU A 137 -26.97 -11.08 13.27
C LEU A 137 -27.43 -9.62 13.37
N LEU A 138 -28.72 -9.35 13.16
CA LEU A 138 -29.29 -8.01 13.38
C LEU A 138 -29.26 -7.62 14.87
N LYS A 139 -29.57 -8.54 15.77
CA LYS A 139 -29.48 -8.34 17.22
C LYS A 139 -28.06 -7.98 17.64
N LEU A 140 -27.07 -8.77 17.18
CA LEU A 140 -25.66 -8.49 17.45
C LEU A 140 -25.21 -7.14 16.85
N ALA A 141 -25.65 -6.82 15.63
CA ALA A 141 -25.33 -5.54 15.02
C ALA A 141 -25.90 -4.35 15.80
N HIS A 142 -27.10 -4.49 16.37
CA HIS A 142 -27.71 -3.47 17.22
C HIS A 142 -26.94 -3.29 18.54
N GLU A 143 -26.47 -4.37 19.16
CA GLU A 143 -25.60 -4.32 20.35
C GLU A 143 -24.29 -3.60 20.04
N ILE A 144 -23.60 -3.98 18.97
CA ILE A 144 -22.30 -3.39 18.58
C ILE A 144 -22.46 -1.92 18.17
N HIS A 145 -23.58 -1.56 17.53
CA HIS A 145 -23.88 -0.16 17.22
C HIS A 145 -23.93 0.69 18.51
N ALA A 146 -24.59 0.20 19.55
CA ALA A 146 -24.65 0.89 20.84
C ALA A 146 -23.27 0.94 21.53
N GLU A 147 -22.53 -0.18 21.56
CA GLU A 147 -21.20 -0.27 22.17
C GLU A 147 -20.17 0.67 21.51
N THR A 148 -20.34 0.95 20.21
CA THR A 148 -19.40 1.74 19.41
C THR A 148 -19.88 3.17 19.17
N ASP A 149 -20.88 3.65 19.90
CA ASP A 149 -21.47 4.98 19.75
C ASP A 149 -21.88 5.29 18.29
N GLY A 150 -22.37 4.28 17.57
CA GLY A 150 -22.79 4.40 16.17
C GLY A 150 -21.67 4.39 15.13
N ALA A 151 -20.40 4.24 15.53
CA ALA A 151 -19.29 4.14 14.57
C ALA A 151 -19.39 2.88 13.69
N PHE A 152 -20.00 1.81 14.21
CA PHE A 152 -20.47 0.68 13.41
C PHE A 152 -21.99 0.79 13.22
N ASP A 153 -22.43 0.90 11.97
CA ASP A 153 -23.85 0.97 11.64
C ASP A 153 -24.17 0.10 10.41
N VAL A 154 -24.92 -0.98 10.62
CA VAL A 154 -25.33 -1.87 9.53
C VAL A 154 -26.38 -1.26 8.62
N THR A 155 -26.99 -0.13 8.97
CA THR A 155 -27.99 0.57 8.15
C THR A 155 -27.36 1.57 7.18
N ILE A 156 -26.03 1.58 7.07
CA ILE A 156 -25.26 2.39 6.10
C ILE A 156 -25.58 2.08 4.62
N GLY A 157 -26.43 1.07 4.34
CA GLY A 157 -26.79 0.61 3.00
C GLY A 157 -27.18 1.71 2.01
N PRO A 158 -28.06 2.68 2.36
CA PRO A 158 -28.47 3.76 1.44
C PRO A 158 -27.29 4.65 1.02
N VAL A 159 -26.37 4.95 1.94
CA VAL A 159 -25.17 5.72 1.64
C VAL A 159 -24.18 4.87 0.83
N TRP A 160 -23.99 3.61 1.20
CA TRP A 160 -23.08 2.69 0.51
C TRP A 160 -23.41 2.53 -0.98
N ASP A 161 -24.70 2.48 -1.32
CA ASP A 161 -25.18 2.36 -2.70
C ASP A 161 -24.92 3.63 -3.56
N LEU A 162 -24.74 4.80 -2.94
CA LEU A 162 -24.40 6.04 -3.66
C LEU A 162 -22.95 6.04 -4.16
N TRP A 163 -22.05 5.36 -3.46
CA TRP A 163 -20.63 5.37 -3.77
C TRP A 163 -20.30 4.39 -4.91
N PRO A 164 -19.38 4.74 -5.82
CA PRO A 164 -19.08 3.97 -7.03
C PRO A 164 -18.22 2.71 -6.78
N PHE A 165 -18.42 1.99 -5.68
CA PHE A 165 -17.66 0.77 -5.35
C PHE A 165 -17.93 -0.39 -6.31
N ARG A 166 -19.11 -0.43 -6.94
CA ARG A 166 -19.48 -1.43 -7.95
C ARG A 166 -19.14 -1.00 -9.38
N ASN A 167 -19.11 0.31 -9.62
CA ASN A 167 -18.79 0.89 -10.93
C ASN A 167 -17.83 2.07 -10.72
N PRO A 168 -16.51 1.83 -10.68
CA PRO A 168 -15.51 2.85 -10.47
C PRO A 168 -15.49 3.98 -11.49
N ASP A 169 -16.27 3.94 -12.58
CA ASP A 169 -16.37 5.02 -13.57
C ASP A 169 -17.56 5.97 -13.31
N ALA A 170 -18.46 5.62 -12.38
CA ALA A 170 -19.59 6.48 -12.03
C ALA A 170 -19.16 7.77 -11.31
N ALA A 171 -20.02 8.79 -11.38
CA ALA A 171 -19.78 10.06 -10.70
C ALA A 171 -19.76 9.87 -9.17
N LEU A 172 -18.97 10.71 -8.49
CA LEU A 172 -19.02 10.77 -7.02
C LEU A 172 -20.37 11.35 -6.58
N PRO A 173 -20.93 10.88 -5.44
CA PRO A 173 -22.15 11.46 -4.91
C PRO A 173 -21.90 12.92 -4.49
N THR A 174 -22.91 13.75 -4.65
CA THR A 174 -22.92 15.12 -4.14
C THR A 174 -23.22 15.13 -2.64
N ASP A 175 -22.76 16.16 -1.93
CA ASP A 175 -23.03 16.32 -0.49
C ASP A 175 -24.54 16.28 -0.17
N ALA A 176 -25.38 16.81 -1.07
CA ALA A 176 -26.83 16.77 -0.93
C ALA A 176 -27.40 15.34 -1.03
N GLN A 177 -26.87 14.51 -1.94
CA GLN A 177 -27.28 13.11 -2.04
C GLN A 177 -26.86 12.31 -0.80
N VAL A 178 -25.64 12.54 -0.31
CA VAL A 178 -25.14 11.89 0.91
C VAL A 178 -25.99 12.31 2.12
N ALA A 179 -26.26 13.60 2.28
CA ALA A 179 -27.09 14.12 3.37
C ALA A 179 -28.53 13.56 3.35
N GLU A 180 -29.11 13.34 2.17
CA GLU A 180 -30.44 12.71 2.05
C GLU A 180 -30.39 11.24 2.48
N ALA A 181 -29.39 10.50 2.04
CA ALA A 181 -29.23 9.09 2.40
C ALA A 181 -28.93 8.87 3.89
N LEU A 182 -28.18 9.78 4.52
CA LEU A 182 -27.84 9.73 5.94
C LEU A 182 -29.07 9.78 6.86
N LYS A 183 -30.19 10.35 6.42
CA LYS A 183 -31.45 10.35 7.19
C LYS A 183 -31.99 8.95 7.49
N PHE A 184 -31.54 7.94 6.75
CA PHE A 184 -31.96 6.56 6.87
C PHE A 184 -30.92 5.68 7.59
N VAL A 185 -29.84 6.28 8.11
CA VAL A 185 -28.74 5.57 8.80
C VAL A 185 -28.89 5.78 10.30
N ASP A 186 -29.44 4.77 10.97
CA ASP A 186 -29.53 4.69 12.44
C ASP A 186 -29.93 3.26 12.84
N ALA A 187 -28.96 2.39 13.14
CA ALA A 187 -29.24 1.02 13.56
C ALA A 187 -29.98 0.91 14.91
N SER A 188 -30.01 1.99 15.72
CA SER A 188 -30.84 2.03 16.94
C SER A 188 -32.34 1.99 16.63
N LYS A 189 -32.76 2.32 15.40
CA LYS A 189 -34.15 2.27 14.96
C LYS A 189 -34.61 0.90 14.48
N ILE A 190 -33.72 -0.08 14.34
CA ILE A 190 -34.13 -1.44 13.97
C ILE A 190 -34.98 -2.03 15.10
N GLU A 191 -36.22 -2.40 14.80
CA GLU A 191 -37.11 -3.03 15.76
C GLU A 191 -37.04 -4.56 15.61
N LEU A 192 -36.74 -5.26 16.70
CA LEU A 192 -36.60 -6.72 16.74
C LEU A 192 -37.59 -7.31 17.75
N ASP A 193 -38.46 -8.21 17.29
CA ASP A 193 -39.36 -8.98 18.14
C ASP A 193 -38.88 -10.44 18.22
N GLU A 194 -38.26 -10.79 19.35
CA GLU A 194 -37.69 -12.11 19.57
C GLU A 194 -38.74 -13.20 19.69
N ALA A 195 -39.92 -12.89 20.27
CA ALA A 195 -41.01 -13.83 20.44
C ALA A 195 -41.64 -14.21 19.11
N ARG A 196 -41.72 -13.25 18.17
CA ARG A 196 -42.28 -13.47 16.82
C ARG A 196 -41.23 -13.81 15.77
N GLN A 197 -39.94 -13.68 16.09
CA GLN A 197 -38.82 -13.78 15.13
C GLN A 197 -39.01 -12.84 13.92
N THR A 198 -39.36 -11.59 14.21
CA THR A 198 -39.57 -10.56 13.18
C THR A 198 -38.63 -9.39 13.36
N ALA A 199 -38.18 -8.83 12.23
CA ALA A 199 -37.43 -7.58 12.18
C ALA A 199 -38.22 -6.51 11.41
N TYR A 200 -38.12 -5.26 11.83
CA TYR A 200 -38.77 -4.13 11.18
C TYR A 200 -37.81 -2.94 11.05
N LEU A 201 -37.81 -2.33 9.86
CA LEU A 201 -37.09 -1.09 9.57
C LEU A 201 -38.13 0.02 9.48
N PRO A 202 -38.23 0.95 10.46
CA PRO A 202 -39.37 1.86 10.54
C PRO A 202 -39.36 3.00 9.53
N MET A 203 -38.22 3.27 8.88
CA MET A 203 -38.07 4.39 7.96
C MET A 203 -38.13 3.91 6.50
N PRO A 204 -39.06 4.41 5.66
CA PRO A 204 -39.07 4.12 4.23
C PRO A 204 -37.75 4.57 3.59
N GLY A 205 -36.99 3.62 3.02
CA GLY A 205 -35.66 3.86 2.45
C GLY A 205 -34.48 3.36 3.30
N MET A 206 -34.71 2.96 4.54
CA MET A 206 -33.71 2.30 5.39
C MET A 206 -33.30 0.95 4.80
N LYS A 207 -31.99 0.69 4.78
CA LYS A 207 -31.44 -0.52 4.15
C LYS A 207 -30.26 -1.08 4.95
N VAL A 208 -30.33 -2.36 5.27
CA VAL A 208 -29.26 -3.07 5.98
C VAL A 208 -28.18 -3.55 5.00
N ASN A 209 -26.92 -3.41 5.40
CA ASN A 209 -25.72 -3.93 4.79
C ASN A 209 -24.87 -4.64 5.85
N LEU A 210 -24.76 -5.96 5.74
CA LEU A 210 -24.04 -6.81 6.70
C LEU A 210 -22.58 -7.11 6.32
N GLY A 211 -22.01 -6.38 5.35
CA GLY A 211 -20.67 -6.64 4.83
C GLY A 211 -19.54 -6.57 5.86
N ALA A 212 -19.73 -5.77 6.91
CA ALA A 212 -18.75 -5.51 7.97
C ALA A 212 -18.90 -6.42 9.21
N ILE A 213 -19.80 -7.40 9.18
CA ILE A 213 -20.01 -8.38 10.28
C ILE A 213 -20.28 -9.80 9.78
N GLY A 214 -20.79 -9.94 8.56
CA GLY A 214 -21.23 -11.21 8.01
C GLY A 214 -20.11 -12.24 7.82
N LYS A 215 -18.87 -11.82 7.53
CA LYS A 215 -17.74 -12.75 7.36
C LYS A 215 -17.31 -13.30 8.71
N GLY A 216 -17.17 -12.43 9.70
CA GLY A 216 -16.92 -12.83 11.08
C GLY A 216 -18.00 -13.79 11.59
N TYR A 217 -19.28 -13.44 11.41
CA TYR A 217 -20.39 -14.33 11.80
C TYR A 217 -20.35 -15.68 11.08
N ALA A 218 -20.06 -15.70 9.78
CA ALA A 218 -19.88 -16.95 9.03
C ALA A 218 -18.71 -17.79 9.56
N ALA A 219 -17.57 -17.17 9.91
CA ALA A 219 -16.45 -17.88 10.52
C ALA A 219 -16.85 -18.50 11.88
N ARG A 220 -17.64 -17.78 12.70
CA ARG A 220 -18.21 -18.29 13.95
C ARG A 220 -19.07 -19.54 13.70
N ILE A 221 -20.07 -19.43 12.82
CA ILE A 221 -20.98 -20.54 12.48
C ILE A 221 -20.22 -21.76 11.94
N ALA A 222 -19.18 -21.53 11.13
CA ALA A 222 -18.35 -22.60 10.62
C ALA A 222 -17.66 -23.37 11.75
N VAL A 223 -17.05 -22.67 12.69
CA VAL A 223 -16.38 -23.31 13.84
C VAL A 223 -17.37 -23.98 14.76
N GLU A 224 -18.47 -23.33 15.12
CA GLU A 224 -19.50 -23.94 15.96
C GLU A 224 -19.97 -25.26 15.35
N THR A 225 -20.21 -25.28 14.04
CA THR A 225 -20.53 -26.50 13.28
C THR A 225 -19.44 -27.56 13.43
N MET A 226 -18.16 -27.20 13.29
CA MET A 226 -17.04 -28.14 13.45
C MET A 226 -16.91 -28.66 14.89
N VAL A 227 -17.14 -27.81 15.90
CA VAL A 227 -17.10 -28.17 17.32
C VAL A 227 -18.18 -29.19 17.65
N THR A 228 -19.40 -29.02 17.11
CA THR A 228 -20.48 -30.02 17.29
C THR A 228 -20.13 -31.40 16.72
N LEU A 229 -19.18 -31.46 15.79
CA LEU A 229 -18.66 -32.70 15.20
C LEU A 229 -17.39 -33.21 15.91
N GLY A 230 -17.02 -32.63 17.05
CA GLY A 230 -15.90 -33.06 17.88
C GLY A 230 -14.53 -32.50 17.47
N ILE A 231 -14.48 -31.55 16.52
CA ILE A 231 -13.23 -30.90 16.15
C ILE A 231 -12.78 -29.96 17.27
N LYS A 232 -11.53 -30.13 17.71
CA LYS A 232 -10.91 -29.33 18.78
C LYS A 232 -9.85 -28.35 18.28
N ARG A 233 -9.45 -28.45 17.01
CA ARG A 233 -8.30 -27.75 16.43
C ARG A 233 -8.59 -27.39 14.98
N ALA A 234 -8.85 -26.12 14.75
CA ALA A 234 -9.16 -25.62 13.42
C ALA A 234 -8.70 -24.18 13.26
N ALA A 235 -8.46 -23.77 12.02
CA ALA A 235 -8.40 -22.37 11.63
C ALA A 235 -9.37 -22.16 10.47
N VAL A 236 -10.18 -21.11 10.55
CA VAL A 236 -11.06 -20.66 9.47
C VAL A 236 -10.64 -19.27 9.10
N SER A 237 -10.29 -19.05 7.84
CA SER A 237 -10.04 -17.71 7.31
C SER A 237 -11.09 -17.33 6.30
N SER A 238 -11.56 -16.08 6.33
CA SER A 238 -12.48 -15.49 5.37
C SER A 238 -12.00 -14.10 4.97
N GLY A 239 -11.56 -13.93 3.73
CA GLY A 239 -11.15 -12.62 3.22
C GLY A 239 -10.00 -11.94 3.98
N GLY A 240 -9.18 -12.69 4.73
CA GLY A 240 -8.10 -12.16 5.56
C GLY A 240 -8.39 -12.16 7.05
N ASP A 241 -9.67 -12.24 7.45
CA ASP A 241 -10.05 -12.48 8.85
C ASP A 241 -9.76 -13.94 9.19
N ILE A 242 -9.31 -14.19 10.41
CA ILE A 242 -8.86 -15.50 10.88
C ILE A 242 -9.54 -15.80 12.20
N PHE A 243 -10.09 -16.99 12.32
CA PHE A 243 -10.53 -17.52 13.60
C PHE A 243 -9.82 -18.83 13.90
N LEU A 244 -9.29 -18.95 15.11
CA LEU A 244 -8.47 -20.06 15.57
C LEU A 244 -9.17 -20.79 16.70
N LEU A 245 -9.34 -22.09 16.54
CA LEU A 245 -9.79 -23.03 17.55
C LEU A 245 -8.60 -23.88 18.02
N GLY A 246 -8.38 -23.90 19.32
CA GLY A 246 -7.36 -24.67 20.02
C GLY A 246 -5.94 -24.41 19.49
N ARG A 247 -5.09 -25.43 19.64
CA ARG A 247 -3.68 -25.41 19.22
C ARG A 247 -3.38 -26.61 18.33
N LYS A 248 -2.64 -26.43 17.22
CA LYS A 248 -2.23 -27.57 16.37
C LYS A 248 -1.40 -28.58 17.17
N ALA A 249 -1.46 -29.84 16.76
CA ALA A 249 -0.59 -30.92 17.24
C ALA A 249 0.90 -30.57 17.07
N SER A 250 1.23 -29.91 15.96
CA SER A 250 2.61 -29.56 15.58
C SER A 250 3.13 -28.29 16.24
N GLY A 251 2.31 -27.57 17.00
CA GLY A 251 2.72 -26.32 17.65
C GLY A 251 1.64 -25.23 17.60
N PRO A 252 1.95 -24.00 18.01
CA PRO A 252 0.99 -22.91 17.99
C PRO A 252 0.53 -22.54 16.57
N TRP A 253 -0.68 -21.98 16.46
CA TRP A 253 -1.02 -21.20 15.28
C TRP A 253 -0.15 -19.94 15.27
N VAL A 254 0.34 -19.58 14.08
CA VAL A 254 1.10 -18.35 13.88
C VAL A 254 0.29 -17.51 12.93
N VAL A 255 -0.11 -16.33 13.38
CA VAL A 255 -0.83 -15.33 12.61
C VAL A 255 0.16 -14.26 12.18
N ALA A 256 0.03 -13.79 10.96
CA ALA A 256 0.78 -12.68 10.42
C ALA A 256 -0.19 -11.54 10.07
N ILE A 257 0.15 -10.32 10.46
CA ILE A 257 -0.56 -9.12 10.03
C ILE A 257 0.23 -8.53 8.88
N ASP A 258 -0.35 -8.53 7.68
CA ASP A 258 0.30 -7.96 6.50
C ASP A 258 0.30 -6.43 6.54
N HIS A 259 1.30 -5.83 5.91
CA HIS A 259 1.38 -4.40 5.78
C HIS A 259 0.31 -3.90 4.77
N PRO A 260 -0.53 -2.91 5.10
CA PRO A 260 -1.68 -2.49 4.27
C PRO A 260 -1.30 -1.91 2.90
N ARG A 261 -0.02 -1.63 2.69
CA ARG A 261 0.57 -1.17 1.42
C ARG A 261 1.54 -2.16 0.76
N TRP A 262 1.97 -3.20 1.47
CA TRP A 262 2.93 -4.20 0.97
C TRP A 262 2.57 -5.60 1.48
N SER A 263 1.70 -6.30 0.75
CA SER A 263 1.25 -7.66 1.12
C SER A 263 2.36 -8.73 1.19
N ALA A 264 3.55 -8.45 0.66
CA ALA A 264 4.71 -9.33 0.80
C ALA A 264 5.45 -9.16 2.15
N ARG A 265 5.02 -8.23 3.00
CA ARG A 265 5.62 -7.93 4.31
C ARG A 265 4.56 -8.04 5.40
N SER A 266 4.96 -8.62 6.52
CA SER A 266 4.14 -8.65 7.74
C SER A 266 4.64 -7.57 8.70
N ILE A 267 3.73 -6.74 9.21
CA ILE A 267 3.98 -5.82 10.33
C ILE A 267 4.35 -6.62 11.57
N GLU A 268 3.67 -7.74 11.78
CA GLU A 268 3.83 -8.54 12.99
C GLU A 268 3.52 -10.01 12.73
N ARG A 269 4.16 -10.88 13.52
CA ARG A 269 3.87 -12.31 13.60
C ARG A 269 3.77 -12.74 15.05
N PHE A 270 2.65 -13.35 15.40
CA PHE A 270 2.38 -13.75 16.78
C PHE A 270 1.74 -15.13 16.85
N VAL A 271 1.87 -15.74 18.02
CA VAL A 271 1.24 -17.01 18.36
C VAL A 271 -0.15 -16.76 18.91
N ALA A 272 -1.13 -17.54 18.46
CA ALA A 272 -2.51 -17.43 18.92
C ALA A 272 -3.21 -18.79 18.98
N GLY A 273 -4.31 -18.84 19.73
CA GLY A 273 -5.21 -19.99 19.85
C GLY A 273 -6.46 -19.55 20.60
N ASP A 274 -7.62 -20.06 20.19
CA ASP A 274 -8.94 -19.69 20.76
C ASP A 274 -9.26 -18.19 20.65
N VAL A 275 -8.94 -17.58 19.50
CA VAL A 275 -9.18 -16.16 19.22
C VAL A 275 -9.60 -15.90 17.78
N ALA A 276 -10.32 -14.81 17.57
CA ALA A 276 -10.55 -14.16 16.29
C ALA A 276 -9.55 -13.03 16.07
N VAL A 277 -9.07 -12.89 14.83
CA VAL A 277 -8.24 -11.80 14.35
C VAL A 277 -8.87 -11.28 13.06
N ALA A 278 -9.44 -10.09 13.08
CA ALA A 278 -10.06 -9.49 11.90
C ALA A 278 -9.31 -8.21 11.50
N THR A 279 -9.22 -7.93 10.20
CA THR A 279 -8.53 -6.73 9.70
C THR A 279 -9.39 -5.96 8.71
N SER A 280 -9.74 -4.73 9.09
CA SER A 280 -10.37 -3.75 8.21
C SER A 280 -9.30 -2.85 7.60
N GLY A 281 -9.42 -2.51 6.32
CA GLY A 281 -8.45 -1.66 5.64
C GLY A 281 -8.97 -1.03 4.35
N ASP A 282 -8.37 0.10 3.97
CA ASP A 282 -8.75 0.87 2.78
C ASP A 282 -8.24 0.26 1.46
N SER A 283 -7.43 -0.80 1.51
CA SER A 283 -6.84 -1.44 0.32
C SER A 283 -7.57 -2.70 -0.15
N GLN A 284 -8.61 -3.17 0.57
CA GLN A 284 -9.35 -4.38 0.20
C GLN A 284 -10.33 -4.13 -0.97
N ARG A 285 -11.19 -3.12 -0.83
CA ARG A 285 -12.13 -2.67 -1.86
C ARG A 285 -12.09 -1.14 -1.90
N TYR A 286 -11.58 -0.61 -3.01
CA TYR A 286 -11.40 0.82 -3.23
C TYR A 286 -11.46 1.17 -4.72
N PHE A 287 -11.60 2.46 -5.00
CA PHE A 287 -11.33 3.03 -6.31
C PHE A 287 -10.45 4.27 -6.19
N LEU A 288 -9.86 4.69 -7.31
CA LEU A 288 -9.02 5.88 -7.39
C LEU A 288 -9.76 7.01 -8.13
N ARG A 289 -9.68 8.22 -7.59
CA ARG A 289 -10.06 9.45 -8.30
C ARG A 289 -8.96 10.48 -8.09
N GLY A 290 -8.27 10.82 -9.18
CA GLY A 290 -7.01 11.58 -9.10
C GLY A 290 -5.99 10.82 -8.25
N ASN A 291 -5.43 11.48 -7.23
CA ASN A 291 -4.44 10.91 -6.32
C ASN A 291 -5.02 10.44 -4.98
N LYS A 292 -6.36 10.37 -4.84
CA LYS A 292 -7.03 9.93 -3.60
C LYS A 292 -7.58 8.50 -3.75
N ILE A 293 -7.34 7.70 -2.72
CA ILE A 293 -7.94 6.37 -2.53
C ILE A 293 -9.30 6.56 -1.83
N PHE A 294 -10.34 5.93 -2.36
CA PHE A 294 -11.67 5.90 -1.74
C PHE A 294 -11.97 4.46 -1.31
N GLY A 295 -11.79 4.18 -0.02
CA GLY A 295 -12.09 2.89 0.58
C GLY A 295 -13.60 2.66 0.75
N HIS A 296 -14.00 1.40 0.85
CA HIS A 296 -15.39 0.97 1.02
C HIS A 296 -15.96 1.11 2.44
N ILE A 297 -15.12 1.47 3.42
CA ILE A 297 -15.52 1.69 4.82
C ILE A 297 -15.95 3.15 4.94
N LEU A 298 -17.25 3.36 5.15
CA LEU A 298 -17.85 4.68 5.25
C LEU A 298 -18.07 5.03 6.72
N ASP A 299 -17.84 6.29 7.07
CA ASP A 299 -18.23 6.85 8.36
C ASP A 299 -19.76 7.13 8.35
N PRO A 300 -20.55 6.50 9.25
CA PRO A 300 -21.99 6.69 9.33
C PRO A 300 -22.43 8.12 9.67
N THR A 301 -21.54 8.96 10.19
CA THR A 301 -21.83 10.35 10.56
C THR A 301 -21.72 11.28 9.35
N THR A 302 -20.67 11.09 8.54
CA THR A 302 -20.36 11.96 7.40
C THR A 302 -20.83 11.38 6.06
N GLY A 303 -21.03 10.07 6.00
CA GLY A 303 -21.32 9.32 4.78
C GLY A 303 -20.16 9.23 3.79
N ALA A 304 -18.97 9.70 4.18
CA ALA A 304 -17.75 9.66 3.39
C ALA A 304 -16.86 8.46 3.77
N PRO A 305 -15.96 7.99 2.87
CA PRO A 305 -14.94 7.03 3.22
C PRO A 305 -14.06 7.53 4.35
N ALA A 306 -13.93 6.74 5.41
CA ALA A 306 -13.00 7.01 6.48
C ALA A 306 -11.55 6.95 5.94
N ASP A 307 -10.73 7.95 6.25
CA ASP A 307 -9.38 8.10 5.69
C ASP A 307 -8.28 8.34 6.74
N GLU A 308 -8.59 8.21 8.03
CA GLU A 308 -7.62 8.35 9.13
C GLU A 308 -6.79 7.09 9.41
N CYS A 309 -7.19 5.94 8.88
CA CYS A 309 -6.53 4.64 9.04
C CYS A 309 -6.20 4.02 7.69
N GLN A 310 -5.06 3.33 7.58
CA GLN A 310 -4.77 2.41 6.46
C GLN A 310 -5.30 1.02 6.77
N SER A 311 -5.13 0.57 8.02
CA SER A 311 -5.70 -0.70 8.51
C SER A 311 -5.88 -0.71 10.00
N VAL A 312 -6.85 -1.48 10.46
CA VAL A 312 -7.10 -1.80 11.86
C VAL A 312 -7.23 -3.31 11.97
N THR A 313 -6.39 -3.92 12.81
CA THR A 313 -6.50 -5.33 13.18
C THR A 313 -7.02 -5.43 14.61
N VAL A 314 -8.06 -6.23 14.83
CA VAL A 314 -8.65 -6.48 16.14
C VAL A 314 -8.49 -7.95 16.52
N ILE A 315 -8.13 -8.19 17.78
CA ILE A 315 -8.12 -9.51 18.41
C ILE A 315 -9.20 -9.53 19.49
N THR A 316 -10.10 -10.51 19.43
CA THR A 316 -11.09 -10.81 20.48
C THR A 316 -11.53 -12.27 20.38
N GLU A 317 -12.33 -12.78 21.32
CA GLU A 317 -12.78 -14.18 21.31
C GLU A 317 -13.83 -14.45 20.22
N ASP A 318 -14.62 -13.42 19.89
CA ASP A 318 -15.77 -13.55 18.98
C ASP A 318 -15.46 -13.04 17.56
N PRO A 319 -15.51 -13.91 16.53
CA PRO A 319 -15.30 -13.55 15.13
C PRO A 319 -16.14 -12.40 14.59
N ALA A 320 -17.43 -12.34 14.92
CA ALA A 320 -18.31 -11.33 14.37
C ALA A 320 -18.03 -9.97 15.04
N ARG A 321 -17.73 -9.97 16.34
CA ARG A 321 -17.28 -8.77 17.05
C ARG A 321 -15.92 -8.30 16.53
N ALA A 322 -14.99 -9.21 16.23
CA ALA A 322 -13.71 -8.84 15.62
C ALA A 322 -13.89 -8.07 14.29
N ASP A 323 -14.70 -8.61 13.34
CA ASP A 323 -14.98 -7.99 12.03
C ASP A 323 -15.64 -6.60 12.20
N ALA A 324 -16.66 -6.53 13.06
CA ALA A 324 -17.41 -5.31 13.32
C ALA A 324 -16.60 -4.24 14.07
N TYR A 325 -15.87 -4.62 15.12
CA TYR A 325 -15.01 -3.69 15.87
C TYR A 325 -13.85 -3.19 15.02
N ALA A 326 -13.25 -4.02 14.16
CA ALA A 326 -12.23 -3.56 13.24
C ALA A 326 -12.76 -2.45 12.33
N THR A 327 -14.01 -2.58 11.87
CA THR A 327 -14.70 -1.53 11.09
C THR A 327 -14.98 -0.29 11.96
N ALA A 328 -15.52 -0.47 13.17
CA ALA A 328 -15.86 0.62 14.08
C ALA A 328 -14.64 1.47 14.46
N ILE A 329 -13.54 0.81 14.83
CA ILE A 329 -12.28 1.46 15.21
C ILE A 329 -11.64 2.14 13.99
N PHE A 330 -11.77 1.56 12.80
CA PHE A 330 -11.33 2.20 11.55
C PHE A 330 -12.06 3.51 11.31
N VAL A 331 -13.39 3.53 11.52
CA VAL A 331 -14.23 4.73 11.42
C VAL A 331 -13.92 5.76 12.51
N LYS A 332 -13.75 5.34 13.77
CA LYS A 332 -13.38 6.23 14.90
C LYS A 332 -11.99 6.88 14.72
N GLY A 333 -11.14 6.33 13.85
CA GLY A 333 -9.77 6.80 13.68
C GLY A 333 -8.83 6.37 14.81
N PRO A 334 -7.52 6.63 14.69
CA PRO A 334 -6.49 6.02 15.55
C PRO A 334 -6.61 6.42 17.01
N LYS A 335 -6.97 7.68 17.30
CA LYS A 335 -7.03 8.19 18.67
C LYS A 335 -8.27 7.71 19.41
N GLN A 336 -9.46 7.97 18.86
CA GLN A 336 -10.72 7.58 19.51
C GLN A 336 -10.92 6.07 19.48
N GLY A 337 -10.51 5.42 18.38
CA GLY A 337 -10.53 3.97 18.26
C GLY A 337 -9.65 3.29 19.32
N MET A 338 -8.41 3.75 19.51
CA MET A 338 -7.55 3.20 20.57
C MET A 338 -8.10 3.48 21.97
N GLN A 339 -8.63 4.68 22.23
CA GLN A 339 -9.28 5.00 23.51
C GLN A 339 -10.45 4.07 23.81
N TRP A 340 -11.26 3.75 22.80
CA TRP A 340 -12.34 2.79 22.92
C TRP A 340 -11.80 1.39 23.25
N VAL A 341 -10.77 0.92 22.56
CA VAL A 341 -10.14 -0.40 22.83
C VAL A 341 -9.66 -0.50 24.28
N GLU A 342 -8.98 0.52 24.81
CA GLU A 342 -8.48 0.52 26.20
C GLU A 342 -9.59 0.47 27.27
N GLN A 343 -10.85 0.76 26.89
CA GLN A 343 -12.01 0.70 27.78
C GLN A 343 -12.78 -0.63 27.69
N HIS A 344 -12.43 -1.50 26.74
CA HIS A 344 -13.17 -2.73 26.47
C HIS A 344 -12.28 -3.95 26.73
N GLU A 345 -12.49 -4.59 27.88
CA GLU A 345 -11.79 -5.81 28.25
C GLU A 345 -12.03 -6.93 27.22
N GLY A 346 -10.98 -7.68 26.89
CA GLY A 346 -11.05 -8.77 25.90
C GLY A 346 -11.02 -8.30 24.44
N VAL A 347 -10.73 -7.03 24.20
CA VAL A 347 -10.50 -6.47 22.86
C VAL A 347 -9.11 -5.86 22.80
N GLU A 348 -8.30 -6.26 21.83
CA GLU A 348 -6.99 -5.69 21.57
C GLU A 348 -6.89 -5.27 20.12
N ALA A 349 -6.13 -4.21 19.82
CA ALA A 349 -6.04 -3.67 18.48
C ALA A 349 -4.63 -3.21 18.09
N LEU A 350 -4.32 -3.38 16.81
CA LEU A 350 -3.20 -2.76 16.12
C LEU A 350 -3.76 -1.85 15.03
N ILE A 351 -3.48 -0.55 15.15
CA ILE A 351 -3.92 0.46 14.20
C ILE A 351 -2.70 0.94 13.41
N VAL A 352 -2.83 0.90 12.08
CA VAL A 352 -1.93 1.58 11.15
C VAL A 352 -2.66 2.83 10.68
N ASP A 353 -2.24 4.00 11.16
CA ASP A 353 -2.88 5.26 10.80
C ASP A 353 -2.62 5.64 9.33
N ALA A 354 -3.26 6.72 8.87
CA ALA A 354 -3.10 7.26 7.52
C ALA A 354 -1.63 7.53 7.14
N LEU A 355 -0.76 7.82 8.11
CA LEU A 355 0.66 8.10 7.91
C LEU A 355 1.51 6.82 7.84
N GLY A 356 0.99 5.69 8.32
CA GLY A 356 1.68 4.41 8.44
C GLY A 356 2.27 4.17 9.84
N LEU A 357 1.91 4.98 10.84
CA LEU A 357 2.32 4.76 12.21
C LEU A 357 1.53 3.60 12.80
N VAL A 358 2.26 2.64 13.38
CA VAL A 358 1.68 1.47 14.04
C VAL A 358 1.49 1.75 15.53
N THR A 359 0.26 1.76 15.99
CA THR A 359 -0.10 1.86 17.42
C THR A 359 -0.75 0.57 17.87
N ARG A 360 -0.40 0.11 19.07
CA ARG A 360 -0.94 -1.11 19.68
C ARG A 360 -1.62 -0.76 20.99
N SER A 361 -2.68 -1.49 21.33
CA SER A 361 -3.28 -1.44 22.64
C SER A 361 -2.34 -1.94 23.73
N SER A 362 -2.59 -1.53 24.97
CA SER A 362 -1.74 -1.83 26.12
C SER A 362 -1.65 -3.34 26.42
N GLY A 363 -2.71 -4.09 26.18
CA GLY A 363 -2.76 -5.55 26.33
C GLY A 363 -2.28 -6.34 25.12
N TRP A 364 -1.89 -5.67 24.02
CA TRP A 364 -1.50 -6.33 22.77
C TRP A 364 -0.43 -7.40 22.96
N SER A 365 0.62 -7.11 23.73
CA SER A 365 1.73 -8.04 23.99
C SER A 365 1.28 -9.36 24.63
N LYS A 366 0.18 -9.32 25.38
CA LYS A 366 -0.42 -10.48 26.05
C LYS A 366 -1.33 -11.27 25.09
N ALA A 367 -2.12 -10.59 24.27
CA ALA A 367 -3.02 -11.22 23.29
C ALA A 367 -2.30 -11.72 22.03
N ALA A 368 -1.18 -11.09 21.66
CA ALA A 368 -0.35 -11.41 20.50
C ALA A 368 1.13 -11.65 20.91
N PRO A 369 1.44 -12.71 21.70
CA PRO A 369 2.82 -13.04 22.03
C PRO A 369 3.65 -13.29 20.77
N SER A 370 4.79 -12.61 20.63
CA SER A 370 5.64 -12.71 19.43
C SER A 370 6.01 -14.15 19.12
N ALA A 371 5.87 -14.54 17.84
CA ALA A 371 6.30 -15.85 17.40
C ALA A 371 7.84 -15.96 17.44
N PRO A 372 8.41 -17.09 17.88
CA PRO A 372 9.85 -17.27 17.87
C PRO A 372 10.39 -17.09 16.44
N SER A 373 11.36 -16.18 16.29
CA SER A 373 12.06 -15.95 15.04
C SER A 373 12.68 -17.26 14.56
N GLN A 374 12.25 -17.79 13.42
CA GLN A 374 13.12 -18.69 12.66
C GLN A 374 14.31 -17.84 12.20
N SER A 375 15.46 -18.04 12.83
CA SER A 375 16.69 -17.33 12.51
C SER A 375 17.01 -17.48 11.04
N ALA A 376 16.89 -16.40 10.26
CA ALA A 376 17.70 -16.24 9.07
C ALA A 376 19.17 -16.18 9.53
N PRO A 377 20.12 -16.83 8.84
CA PRO A 377 21.52 -16.82 9.27
C PRO A 377 22.03 -15.38 9.32
N SER A 378 22.54 -14.99 10.49
CA SER A 378 23.10 -13.67 10.74
C SER A 378 24.33 -13.45 9.86
N VAL A 379 24.26 -12.45 8.97
CA VAL A 379 25.46 -11.88 8.33
C VAL A 379 26.14 -10.97 9.35
N SER A 380 26.76 -11.58 10.36
CA SER A 380 27.57 -10.89 11.36
C SER A 380 28.96 -11.51 11.38
N GLN A 381 29.74 -11.25 10.33
CA GLN A 381 31.20 -11.43 10.34
C GLN A 381 31.82 -10.79 9.11
N ALA A 382 32.04 -9.48 9.16
CA ALA A 382 33.16 -8.80 8.48
C ALA A 382 33.07 -7.29 8.75
N LEU A 383 33.55 -6.84 9.91
CA LEU A 383 34.03 -5.47 10.11
C LEU A 383 35.06 -5.51 11.24
N LYS A 384 36.33 -5.43 10.87
CA LYS A 384 37.43 -5.19 11.83
C LYS A 384 37.40 -3.72 12.26
N PRO A 385 37.77 -3.39 13.51
CA PRO A 385 37.72 -2.02 14.00
C PRO A 385 38.85 -1.18 13.38
N SER A 386 38.54 0.06 12.98
CA SER A 386 39.51 1.07 12.55
C SER A 386 39.76 2.11 13.66
N PRO A 387 40.94 2.78 13.66
CA PRO A 387 41.57 3.30 14.86
C PRO A 387 41.12 4.70 15.31
N LYS A 388 41.52 5.03 16.53
CA LYS A 388 41.16 6.20 17.36
C LYS A 388 41.30 7.57 16.67
N ARG A 389 40.34 8.45 16.99
CA ARG A 389 40.30 9.91 16.76
C ARG A 389 41.64 10.59 17.04
N VAL A 390 42.07 11.43 16.11
CA VAL A 390 42.97 12.57 16.37
C VAL A 390 42.13 13.84 16.31
N ALA A 391 42.21 14.65 17.36
CA ALA A 391 41.58 15.96 17.41
C ALA A 391 42.41 16.95 16.59
N HIS A 392 41.76 17.77 15.76
CA HIS A 392 42.40 18.96 15.20
C HIS A 392 41.66 20.24 15.54
N ASP A 393 42.52 21.20 15.85
CA ASP A 393 42.37 22.49 16.49
C ASP A 393 41.82 23.54 15.52
N ARG A 394 41.08 24.50 16.05
CA ARG A 394 40.47 25.62 15.32
C ARG A 394 41.42 26.81 15.38
N SER A 395 42.09 27.15 14.28
CA SER A 395 42.37 28.55 13.87
C SER A 395 43.43 28.66 12.76
N THR A 396 43.03 29.10 11.56
CA THR A 396 43.88 29.96 10.70
C THR A 396 43.01 30.81 9.75
N PRO A 397 43.34 32.09 9.50
CA PRO A 397 42.48 33.02 8.76
C PRO A 397 42.63 32.92 7.23
N LEU A 398 41.55 33.28 6.51
CA LEU A 398 41.53 33.49 5.06
C LEU A 398 42.33 34.73 4.66
N SER A 399 43.62 34.56 4.37
CA SER A 399 44.36 35.52 3.54
C SER A 399 45.61 34.86 2.99
N GLU A 400 45.51 34.21 1.83
CA GLU A 400 46.58 34.08 0.82
C GLU A 400 46.11 33.13 -0.28
N LEU A 401 45.60 33.68 -1.38
CA LEU A 401 45.46 32.97 -2.65
C LEU A 401 45.95 33.86 -3.79
N GLY A 402 47.20 33.61 -4.21
CA GLY A 402 47.75 34.05 -5.48
C GLY A 402 47.37 33.08 -6.60
N GLN A 403 46.57 33.58 -7.53
CA GLN A 403 46.39 33.33 -8.98
C GLN A 403 46.86 32.04 -9.72
N PRO A 404 46.24 31.74 -10.91
CA PRO A 404 45.58 30.46 -11.18
C PRO A 404 46.22 29.62 -12.30
N ALA A 405 45.95 28.30 -12.32
CA ALA A 405 45.89 27.47 -13.52
C ALA A 405 45.29 26.08 -13.20
N GLY A 406 44.27 25.66 -13.98
CA GLY A 406 43.76 24.28 -13.97
C GLY A 406 42.78 23.95 -12.85
N ARG A 407 41.49 24.29 -13.00
CA ARG A 407 40.47 24.05 -11.98
C ARG A 407 40.14 22.55 -11.91
N ALA A 408 40.63 21.87 -10.87
CA ALA A 408 40.17 20.53 -10.51
C ALA A 408 38.73 20.63 -9.97
N VAL A 409 37.78 20.09 -10.73
CA VAL A 409 36.32 20.23 -10.50
C VAL A 409 35.83 19.41 -9.28
N ASP A 410 36.65 18.48 -8.78
CA ASP A 410 36.25 17.49 -7.77
C ASP A 410 36.28 18.00 -6.31
N GLU A 411 37.05 19.05 -5.96
CA GLU A 411 37.14 19.50 -4.55
C GLU A 411 35.97 20.41 -4.13
N ASP A 412 35.31 21.07 -5.08
CA ASP A 412 34.41 22.19 -4.78
C ASP A 412 32.93 21.81 -4.62
N SER A 413 32.52 20.61 -5.05
CA SER A 413 31.12 20.26 -5.33
C SER A 413 30.54 19.12 -4.48
N GLY A 414 31.29 18.55 -3.53
CA GLY A 414 30.83 17.51 -2.61
C GLY A 414 31.20 16.07 -3.03
N GLU A 415 31.25 15.16 -2.05
CA GLU A 415 31.62 13.75 -2.22
C GLU A 415 30.57 12.99 -3.04
N LEU A 416 30.98 12.44 -4.18
CA LEU A 416 30.15 11.60 -5.04
C LEU A 416 30.22 10.12 -4.63
N LEU A 417 29.08 9.55 -4.27
CA LEU A 417 28.90 8.15 -3.90
C LEU A 417 28.47 7.31 -5.10
N GLY A 418 29.05 6.13 -5.28
CA GLY A 418 28.65 5.21 -6.34
C GLY A 418 27.38 4.44 -6.02
N VAL A 419 26.39 4.50 -6.91
CA VAL A 419 25.18 3.67 -6.88
C VAL A 419 25.28 2.63 -8.00
N PRO A 420 25.24 1.32 -7.69
CA PRO A 420 25.42 0.28 -8.69
C PRO A 420 24.26 0.22 -9.69
N ALA A 421 24.58 -0.28 -10.89
CA ALA A 421 23.56 -0.62 -11.88
C ALA A 421 22.64 -1.73 -11.35
N GLY A 422 21.42 -1.81 -11.87
CA GLY A 422 20.52 -2.94 -11.64
C GLY A 422 19.09 -2.54 -11.35
N SER A 423 18.25 -3.57 -11.30
CA SER A 423 16.84 -3.49 -10.93
C SER A 423 16.65 -2.97 -9.51
N PHE A 424 15.83 -1.93 -9.35
CA PHE A 424 15.29 -1.52 -8.07
C PHE A 424 13.76 -1.41 -8.13
N ARG A 425 13.10 -1.56 -6.98
CA ARG A 425 11.64 -1.50 -6.87
C ARG A 425 11.18 -0.07 -6.59
N SER A 426 10.80 0.62 -7.66
CA SER A 426 10.18 1.94 -7.59
C SER A 426 8.77 1.87 -7.00
N CYS A 427 8.31 2.97 -6.42
CA CYS A 427 7.07 3.08 -5.66
C CYS A 427 5.86 3.50 -6.51
N ASP A 428 6.10 4.20 -7.63
CA ASP A 428 5.05 4.69 -8.54
C ASP A 428 4.59 3.63 -9.55
N GLU A 429 5.45 2.65 -9.81
CA GLU A 429 5.16 1.53 -10.69
C GLU A 429 5.25 0.21 -9.90
N LYS A 430 4.25 -0.65 -10.05
CA LYS A 430 4.25 -2.00 -9.46
C LYS A 430 5.33 -2.93 -10.08
N THR A 431 6.29 -2.40 -10.84
CA THR A 431 7.31 -3.10 -11.64
C THR A 431 8.74 -2.74 -11.19
N LEU A 432 9.68 -3.65 -11.45
CA LEU A 432 11.11 -3.41 -11.26
C LEU A 432 11.62 -2.47 -12.36
N ARG A 433 12.42 -1.46 -11.98
CA ARG A 433 13.08 -0.54 -12.91
C ARG A 433 14.57 -0.84 -12.97
N GLU A 434 15.09 -0.98 -14.18
CA GLU A 434 16.53 -1.07 -14.42
C GLU A 434 17.13 0.33 -14.53
N LEU A 435 18.19 0.59 -13.76
CA LEU A 435 19.00 1.81 -13.87
C LEU A 435 20.45 1.45 -14.15
N ALA A 436 21.12 2.26 -14.99
CA ALA A 436 22.56 2.21 -15.11
C ALA A 436 23.23 2.60 -13.78
N ALA A 437 24.51 2.25 -13.62
CA ALA A 437 25.28 2.76 -12.49
C ALA A 437 25.42 4.27 -12.63
N PHE A 438 25.40 4.99 -11.52
CA PHE A 438 25.59 6.44 -11.48
C PHE A 438 26.32 6.82 -10.18
N ARG A 439 26.67 8.09 -10.06
CA ARG A 439 27.18 8.66 -8.82
C ARG A 439 26.27 9.79 -8.36
N ILE A 440 26.14 9.97 -7.05
CA ILE A 440 25.28 11.00 -6.46
C ILE A 440 25.95 11.62 -5.24
N ASP A 441 25.72 12.90 -5.00
CA ASP A 441 26.30 13.59 -3.87
C ASP A 441 25.80 13.00 -2.54
N ARG A 442 26.75 12.82 -1.63
CA ARG A 442 26.50 12.35 -0.26
C ARG A 442 25.51 13.24 0.48
N THR A 443 25.61 14.54 0.32
CA THR A 443 24.78 15.55 1.00
C THR A 443 24.13 16.49 -0.01
N GLU A 444 23.19 17.29 0.46
CA GLU A 444 22.67 18.43 -0.28
C GLU A 444 23.77 19.49 -0.51
N VAL A 445 23.58 20.31 -1.55
CA VAL A 445 24.45 21.46 -1.81
C VAL A 445 24.29 22.47 -0.68
N THR A 446 25.41 22.82 -0.05
CA THR A 446 25.48 23.77 1.07
C THR A 446 25.49 25.22 0.59
N ASN A 447 25.14 26.15 1.47
CA ASN A 447 25.26 27.59 1.21
C ASN A 447 26.71 27.99 0.85
N ALA A 448 27.72 27.40 1.47
CA ALA A 448 29.13 27.67 1.16
C ALA A 448 29.49 27.26 -0.28
N GLN A 449 29.02 26.09 -0.73
CA GLN A 449 29.21 25.63 -2.10
C GLN A 449 28.50 26.55 -3.09
N TYR A 450 27.24 26.91 -2.80
CA TYR A 450 26.47 27.78 -3.66
C TYR A 450 27.05 29.20 -3.76
N GLN A 451 27.62 29.75 -2.67
CA GLN A 451 28.32 31.03 -2.70
C GLN A 451 29.52 30.99 -3.67
N ARG A 452 30.32 29.92 -3.67
CA ARG A 452 31.44 29.77 -4.62
C ARG A 452 30.96 29.75 -6.07
N PHE A 453 29.81 29.15 -6.34
CA PHE A 453 29.18 29.20 -7.66
C PHE A 453 28.80 30.62 -8.08
N LEU A 454 28.16 31.40 -7.19
CA LEU A 454 27.81 32.79 -7.47
C LEU A 454 29.05 33.64 -7.73
N ASP A 455 30.09 33.48 -6.90
CA ASP A 455 31.35 34.23 -7.05
C ASP A 455 32.07 33.89 -8.36
N ALA A 456 32.04 32.62 -8.77
CA ALA A 456 32.67 32.14 -9.99
C ALA A 456 31.92 32.54 -11.27
N THR A 457 30.62 32.82 -11.18
CA THR A 457 29.76 33.11 -12.34
C THR A 457 29.30 34.56 -12.43
N LYS A 458 29.71 35.42 -11.49
CA LYS A 458 29.30 36.83 -11.42
C LYS A 458 29.54 37.61 -12.73
N ASP A 459 30.63 37.32 -13.43
CA ASP A 459 31.03 38.02 -14.66
C ASP A 459 30.41 37.40 -15.91
N ASN A 460 29.96 36.13 -15.83
CA ASN A 460 29.34 35.40 -16.93
C ASN A 460 28.18 34.49 -16.43
N PRO A 461 27.08 35.08 -15.93
CA PRO A 461 26.03 34.32 -15.25
C PRO A 461 25.26 33.37 -16.16
N ARG A 462 25.43 33.50 -17.49
CA ARG A 462 24.74 32.68 -18.49
C ARG A 462 25.50 31.46 -18.98
N GLU A 463 26.78 31.32 -18.61
CA GLU A 463 27.64 30.23 -19.10
C GLU A 463 27.06 28.83 -18.83
N PHE A 464 26.39 28.69 -17.69
CA PHE A 464 25.84 27.42 -17.21
C PHE A 464 24.30 27.40 -17.21
N SER A 465 23.63 28.43 -17.74
CA SER A 465 22.17 28.49 -17.78
C SER A 465 21.58 27.39 -18.66
N HIS A 466 20.37 26.95 -18.33
CA HIS A 466 19.58 26.19 -19.27
C HIS A 466 19.16 27.08 -20.46
N PRO A 467 19.08 26.55 -21.69
CA PRO A 467 18.66 27.33 -22.86
C PRO A 467 17.30 28.02 -22.70
N ASP A 468 16.35 27.35 -22.05
CA ASP A 468 14.99 27.86 -21.80
C ASP A 468 14.86 28.74 -20.54
N GLU A 469 15.96 29.08 -19.89
CA GLU A 469 15.92 29.93 -18.70
C GLU A 469 15.45 31.37 -19.05
N PRO A 470 14.56 31.97 -18.24
CA PRO A 470 14.14 33.35 -18.45
C PRO A 470 15.31 34.35 -18.50
N PRO A 471 15.36 35.27 -19.49
CA PRO A 471 16.39 36.28 -19.57
C PRO A 471 16.48 37.17 -18.32
N GLY A 472 17.69 37.37 -17.80
CA GLY A 472 17.93 38.29 -16.68
C GLY A 472 17.52 37.72 -15.32
N LYS A 473 17.32 36.40 -15.23
CA LYS A 473 17.03 35.70 -13.99
C LYS A 473 18.10 35.95 -12.92
N ASP A 474 17.65 36.40 -11.76
CA ASP A 474 18.48 36.49 -10.57
C ASP A 474 18.66 35.11 -9.92
N ARG A 475 19.92 34.74 -9.69
CA ARG A 475 20.35 33.46 -9.10
C ARG A 475 20.57 33.53 -7.59
N THR A 476 20.44 34.72 -6.99
CA THR A 476 20.53 34.86 -5.55
C THR A 476 19.40 34.06 -4.90
N PRO A 477 19.69 33.14 -3.95
CA PRO A 477 18.66 32.41 -3.23
C PRO A 477 17.67 33.37 -2.58
N ARG A 478 16.38 33.03 -2.64
CA ARG A 478 15.28 33.96 -2.27
C ARG A 478 15.46 34.55 -0.86
N TYR A 479 15.98 33.76 0.07
CA TYR A 479 16.10 34.11 1.49
C TYR A 479 17.47 34.66 1.89
N TRP A 480 18.36 34.90 0.92
CA TRP A 480 19.62 35.62 1.16
C TRP A 480 19.44 37.14 1.04
N LYS A 481 18.30 37.57 0.51
CA LYS A 481 17.86 38.96 0.45
C LYS A 481 16.99 39.29 1.66
N GLU A 482 16.89 40.57 2.00
CA GLU A 482 15.94 41.05 3.01
C GLU A 482 14.52 40.60 2.64
N TYR A 483 14.00 39.66 3.43
CA TYR A 483 12.73 38.98 3.15
C TYR A 483 11.55 39.60 3.90
N ARG A 484 11.82 40.35 4.98
CA ARG A 484 10.81 41.03 5.78
C ARG A 484 10.61 42.46 5.29
N SER A 485 9.48 42.72 4.63
CA SER A 485 9.10 44.10 4.34
C SER A 485 8.86 44.87 5.67
N PRO A 486 9.07 46.19 5.71
CA PRO A 486 8.73 47.01 6.89
C PRO A 486 7.28 46.82 7.35
N LEU A 487 6.38 46.47 6.41
CA LEU A 487 4.97 46.17 6.67
C LEU A 487 4.80 44.84 7.45
N PHE A 488 5.55 43.79 7.10
CA PHE A 488 5.50 42.50 7.79
C PHE A 488 5.99 42.62 9.24
N LEU A 489 7.08 43.38 9.46
CA LEU A 489 7.64 43.67 10.78
C LEU A 489 6.67 44.42 11.72
N SER A 490 5.64 45.05 11.17
CA SER A 490 4.60 45.76 11.93
C SER A 490 3.43 44.88 12.39
N THR A 491 3.41 43.60 12.00
CA THR A 491 2.34 42.65 12.35
C THR A 491 2.67 41.86 13.63
N PRO A 492 1.66 41.38 14.38
CA PRO A 492 1.89 40.49 15.53
C PRO A 492 2.65 39.20 15.17
N ALA A 493 2.59 38.76 13.90
CA ALA A 493 3.33 37.60 13.39
C ALA A 493 4.86 37.83 13.31
N ALA A 494 5.32 39.09 13.31
CA ALA A 494 6.75 39.41 13.38
C ALA A 494 7.39 39.14 14.75
N ASN A 495 6.58 39.04 15.81
CA ASN A 495 7.03 38.73 17.18
C ASN A 495 7.27 37.23 17.42
N LEU A 496 7.05 36.37 16.42
CA LEU A 496 7.57 35.00 16.45
C LEU A 496 9.09 35.10 16.29
N ALA A 497 9.80 35.09 17.41
CA ALA A 497 11.26 35.23 17.53
C ALA A 497 12.09 34.12 16.86
N GLU A 498 11.47 33.31 15.99
CA GLU A 498 12.02 32.02 15.54
C GLU A 498 12.50 32.04 14.07
N PHE A 499 12.19 33.06 13.26
CA PHE A 499 12.75 33.21 11.91
C PHE A 499 14.05 34.06 11.94
N ASP A 500 15.22 33.42 12.05
CA ASP A 500 16.53 34.07 11.98
C ASP A 500 17.06 34.08 10.53
N GLU A 501 17.38 35.26 9.99
CA GLU A 501 17.90 35.44 8.64
C GLU A 501 19.25 34.74 8.41
N ASN A 502 20.03 34.53 9.47
CA ASN A 502 21.27 33.75 9.41
C ASN A 502 20.99 32.25 9.21
N THR A 503 19.80 31.75 9.56
CA THR A 503 19.47 30.32 9.44
C THR A 503 19.50 29.84 7.98
N PHE A 504 19.14 30.71 7.03
CA PHE A 504 19.15 30.37 5.60
C PHE A 504 20.49 30.66 4.89
N ARG A 505 21.45 31.24 5.62
CA ARG A 505 22.76 31.65 5.09
C ARG A 505 23.91 30.94 5.77
N HIS A 506 23.65 30.08 6.77
CA HIS A 506 24.69 29.36 7.48
C HIS A 506 25.49 28.48 6.50
N PRO A 507 26.82 28.62 6.42
CA PRO A 507 27.66 27.95 5.43
C PRO A 507 27.45 26.44 5.29
N ASP A 508 27.26 25.74 6.42
CA ASP A 508 27.14 24.27 6.47
C ASP A 508 25.72 23.73 6.24
N HIS A 509 24.72 24.61 6.13
CA HIS A 509 23.33 24.22 5.88
C HIS A 509 23.07 24.12 4.37
N PRO A 510 22.10 23.29 3.94
CA PRO A 510 21.66 23.25 2.56
C PRO A 510 21.23 24.63 2.05
N VAL A 511 21.56 24.92 0.79
CA VAL A 511 21.01 26.08 0.10
C VAL A 511 19.52 25.85 -0.17
N VAL A 512 18.70 26.84 0.20
CA VAL A 512 17.24 26.79 0.00
C VAL A 512 16.71 28.10 -0.59
N GLY A 513 15.50 28.06 -1.15
CA GLY A 513 14.94 29.20 -1.88
C GLY A 513 15.55 29.38 -3.26
N VAL A 514 16.08 28.29 -3.80
CA VAL A 514 16.54 28.15 -5.19
C VAL A 514 15.45 27.49 -6.02
N ASP A 515 15.40 27.83 -7.30
CA ASP A 515 14.51 27.19 -8.26
C ASP A 515 15.24 26.12 -9.09
N TRP A 516 14.52 25.46 -10.00
CA TRP A 516 15.10 24.39 -10.81
C TRP A 516 16.23 24.88 -11.71
N TRP A 517 16.14 26.11 -12.23
CA TRP A 517 17.17 26.69 -13.10
C TRP A 517 18.45 26.97 -12.33
N ASP A 518 18.32 27.45 -11.09
CA ASP A 518 19.45 27.66 -10.18
C ASP A 518 20.20 26.34 -9.91
N ALA A 519 19.43 25.29 -9.60
CA ALA A 519 19.96 23.95 -9.35
C ALA A 519 20.65 23.36 -10.59
N TYR A 520 20.04 23.52 -11.77
CA TYR A 520 20.62 23.10 -13.05
C TYR A 520 21.95 23.80 -13.35
N ALA A 521 21.99 25.13 -13.20
CA ALA A 521 23.18 25.91 -13.50
C ALA A 521 24.34 25.60 -12.54
N PHE A 522 24.04 25.42 -11.25
CA PHE A 522 25.02 24.95 -10.28
C PHE A 522 25.58 23.58 -10.69
N ALA A 523 24.70 22.61 -11.00
CA ALA A 523 25.13 21.26 -11.35
C ALA A 523 26.07 21.28 -12.56
N ARG A 524 25.73 22.06 -13.60
CA ARG A 524 26.57 22.25 -14.79
C ARG A 524 27.91 22.90 -14.48
N TRP A 525 27.93 23.96 -13.66
CA TRP A 525 29.16 24.60 -13.20
C TRP A 525 30.07 23.64 -12.43
N ALA A 526 29.46 22.78 -11.62
CA ALA A 526 30.15 21.73 -10.87
C ALA A 526 30.58 20.53 -11.74
N GLY A 527 30.36 20.54 -13.07
CA GLY A 527 30.66 19.40 -13.94
C GLY A 527 29.78 18.17 -13.69
N LYS A 528 28.62 18.37 -13.07
CA LYS A 528 27.63 17.36 -12.69
C LYS A 528 26.29 17.61 -13.43
N ARG A 529 25.26 16.88 -13.05
CA ARG A 529 23.85 17.08 -13.43
C ARG A 529 22.95 16.95 -12.21
N LEU A 530 21.67 17.28 -12.33
CA LEU A 530 20.69 16.86 -11.32
C LEU A 530 20.45 15.35 -11.44
N PRO A 531 20.17 14.64 -10.32
CA PRO A 531 19.68 13.27 -10.41
C PRO A 531 18.33 13.25 -11.13
N THR A 532 18.06 12.19 -11.87
CA THR A 532 16.69 11.86 -12.26
C THR A 532 15.87 11.52 -11.03
N HIS A 533 14.54 11.60 -11.13
CA HIS A 533 13.65 11.21 -10.05
C HIS A 533 13.93 9.77 -9.57
N HIS A 534 14.18 8.85 -10.48
CA HIS A 534 14.45 7.45 -10.15
C HIS A 534 15.85 7.21 -9.60
N GLU A 535 16.86 7.97 -10.02
CA GLU A 535 18.19 7.90 -9.39
C GLU A 535 18.14 8.40 -7.95
N HIS A 536 17.41 9.50 -7.69
CA HIS A 536 17.17 9.98 -6.34
C HIS A 536 16.44 8.93 -5.49
N GLU A 537 15.37 8.33 -6.03
CA GLU A 537 14.64 7.26 -5.34
C GLU A 537 15.53 6.06 -5.06
N LYS A 538 16.28 5.55 -6.05
CA LYS A 538 17.19 4.41 -5.87
C LYS A 538 18.26 4.72 -4.83
N ALA A 539 18.87 5.90 -4.90
CA ALA A 539 19.86 6.33 -3.91
C ALA A 539 19.30 6.35 -2.48
N ALA A 540 18.04 6.77 -2.30
CA ALA A 540 17.37 6.78 -1.00
C ALA A 540 16.89 5.39 -0.55
N ARG A 541 16.36 4.59 -1.47
CA ARG A 541 15.57 3.38 -1.24
C ARG A 541 16.39 2.10 -1.31
N GLY A 542 17.50 2.11 -2.03
CA GLY A 542 18.18 0.89 -2.43
C GLY A 542 17.30 -0.04 -3.26
N ASP A 543 17.69 -1.31 -3.30
CA ASP A 543 17.03 -2.33 -4.13
C ASP A 543 15.90 -3.06 -3.39
N ASP A 544 15.84 -2.92 -2.05
CA ASP A 544 14.90 -3.64 -1.20
C ASP A 544 13.56 -2.95 -1.01
N GLY A 545 13.37 -1.73 -1.55
CA GLY A 545 12.08 -1.06 -1.53
C GLY A 545 11.68 -0.51 -0.17
N ARG A 546 12.62 -0.09 0.68
CA ARG A 546 12.37 0.53 1.99
C ARG A 546 11.61 1.87 1.93
N ILE A 547 10.79 2.16 2.92
CA ILE A 547 9.98 3.41 2.97
C ILE A 547 10.85 4.64 3.19
N TRP A 548 11.74 4.54 4.17
CA TRP A 548 12.69 5.57 4.57
C TRP A 548 14.11 5.05 4.36
N PRO A 549 15.11 5.93 4.23
CA PRO A 549 16.49 5.50 3.99
C PRO A 549 17.00 4.46 4.99
N TRP A 550 16.51 4.52 6.23
CA TRP A 550 16.88 3.63 7.34
C TRP A 550 15.96 2.41 7.53
N GLY A 551 14.95 2.19 6.69
CA GLY A 551 14.05 1.04 6.76
C GLY A 551 12.57 1.41 6.71
N ASP A 552 11.74 0.50 7.22
CA ASP A 552 10.27 0.60 7.11
C ASP A 552 9.58 1.02 8.41
N LEU A 553 10.34 1.13 9.50
CA LEU A 553 9.83 1.67 10.76
C LEU A 553 10.23 3.14 10.84
N TRP A 554 9.22 4.00 11.00
CA TRP A 554 9.44 5.43 11.20
C TRP A 554 10.29 5.64 12.45
N ASP A 555 11.39 6.37 12.31
CA ASP A 555 12.25 6.76 13.42
C ASP A 555 12.61 8.23 13.27
N ARG A 556 11.91 9.07 14.05
CA ARG A 556 12.09 10.53 14.03
C ARG A 556 13.50 10.98 14.41
N LYS A 557 14.33 10.14 15.03
CA LYS A 557 15.71 10.50 15.40
C LYS A 557 16.68 10.41 14.22
N LYS A 558 16.20 9.93 13.07
CA LYS A 558 17.01 9.67 11.87
C LYS A 558 16.77 10.68 10.76
N VAL A 559 15.95 11.69 10.99
CA VAL A 559 15.58 12.67 9.95
C VAL A 559 15.25 14.01 10.58
N ASN A 560 15.59 15.08 9.87
CA ASN A 560 15.04 16.40 10.12
C ASN A 560 13.65 16.50 9.47
N GLY A 561 12.59 16.33 10.26
CA GLY A 561 11.19 16.39 9.80
C GLY A 561 10.22 15.45 10.52
N GLY A 562 8.93 15.51 10.14
CA GLY A 562 7.88 14.66 10.71
C GLY A 562 7.25 15.20 11.99
N GLY A 563 7.17 16.53 12.13
CA GLY A 563 6.68 17.24 13.32
C GLY A 563 5.27 17.84 13.26
N GLU A 564 4.64 18.05 14.44
CA GLU A 564 3.42 18.88 14.60
C GLU A 564 3.76 20.38 14.79
N LYS A 565 4.98 20.67 15.26
CA LYS A 565 5.57 22.01 15.38
C LYS A 565 7.05 21.97 14.97
N TRP A 566 7.53 23.08 14.44
CA TRP A 566 8.92 23.26 14.01
C TRP A 566 9.89 23.18 15.20
N GLY A 567 11.06 22.56 15.02
CA GLY A 567 12.19 22.60 15.98
C GLY A 567 12.01 21.89 17.33
N GLU A 568 10.78 21.59 17.78
CA GLU A 568 10.52 20.89 19.05
C GLU A 568 11.01 19.42 19.06
N ARG A 569 11.27 18.81 17.90
CA ARG A 569 11.48 17.35 17.76
C ARG A 569 12.93 16.92 17.48
N ASP A 570 13.76 17.81 16.95
CA ASP A 570 15.12 17.52 16.48
C ASP A 570 16.13 18.65 16.74
N GLY A 571 15.69 19.76 17.34
CA GLY A 571 16.53 20.92 17.68
C GLY A 571 16.86 21.85 16.52
N SER A 572 16.33 21.62 15.31
CA SER A 572 16.53 22.50 14.14
C SER A 572 15.19 22.96 13.59
N LEU A 573 14.97 24.28 13.57
CA LEU A 573 13.68 24.84 13.15
C LEU A 573 13.41 24.71 11.63
N TYR A 574 14.46 24.72 10.80
CA TYR A 574 14.37 24.62 9.34
C TYR A 574 15.28 23.52 8.81
N ALA A 575 16.28 23.85 8.00
CA ALA A 575 17.31 22.90 7.62
C ALA A 575 18.35 22.80 8.75
N ALA A 576 18.86 21.60 8.96
CA ALA A 576 20.02 21.29 9.79
C ALA A 576 21.29 21.29 8.90
N PRO A 577 22.51 21.29 9.48
CA PRO A 577 23.73 21.12 8.70
C PRO A 577 23.64 19.88 7.80
N ALA A 578 24.14 19.95 6.57
CA ALA A 578 23.95 18.91 5.54
C ALA A 578 24.57 17.54 5.92
N VAL A 579 25.48 17.53 6.91
CA VAL A 579 26.12 16.33 7.47
C VAL A 579 25.37 15.74 8.69
N SER A 580 24.24 16.31 9.09
CA SER A 580 23.47 15.86 10.25
C SER A 580 22.73 14.55 9.96
N PHE A 581 22.18 13.94 11.03
CA PHE A 581 21.36 12.72 10.96
C PHE A 581 22.05 11.53 10.31
N GLU A 582 23.32 11.28 10.65
CA GLU A 582 24.09 10.11 10.16
C GLU A 582 23.39 8.77 10.38
N SER A 583 22.56 8.65 11.43
CA SER A 583 21.75 7.45 11.72
C SER A 583 20.65 7.19 10.68
N GLY A 584 20.29 8.18 9.88
CA GLY A 584 19.34 8.12 8.78
C GLY A 584 19.97 8.00 7.39
N VAL A 585 21.26 7.73 7.32
CA VAL A 585 21.95 7.50 6.04
C VAL A 585 21.28 6.38 5.23
N SER A 586 21.14 6.60 3.93
CA SER A 586 20.67 5.56 2.99
C SER A 586 21.67 4.41 2.87
N VAL A 587 21.25 3.29 2.29
CA VAL A 587 22.15 2.16 1.97
C VAL A 587 23.30 2.53 1.05
N HIS A 588 23.12 3.55 0.24
CA HIS A 588 24.15 4.03 -0.67
C HIS A 588 25.01 5.14 -0.06
N GLY A 589 24.80 5.47 1.22
CA GLY A 589 25.61 6.44 1.95
C GLY A 589 25.13 7.90 1.88
N CYS A 590 24.02 8.17 1.18
CA CYS A 590 23.44 9.51 1.08
C CYS A 590 22.82 9.93 2.41
N LEU A 591 23.24 11.08 2.94
CA LEU A 591 22.67 11.77 4.09
C LEU A 591 21.54 12.68 3.64
N ASN A 592 20.52 12.80 4.50
CA ASN A 592 19.38 13.72 4.34
C ASN A 592 18.69 13.65 2.97
N ILE A 593 18.82 12.54 2.24
CA ILE A 593 18.14 12.32 0.94
C ILE A 593 16.62 12.20 1.09
N VAL A 594 16.15 12.11 2.33
CA VAL A 594 14.78 12.26 2.75
C VAL A 594 14.77 13.18 3.97
N GLY A 595 13.90 14.18 3.95
CA GLY A 595 13.84 15.23 4.97
C GLY A 595 14.94 16.26 4.84
N ASN A 596 15.09 17.10 5.87
CA ASN A 596 15.91 18.30 5.85
C ASN A 596 15.43 19.33 4.82
N VAL A 597 15.65 19.09 3.53
CA VAL A 597 15.12 19.87 2.41
C VAL A 597 14.65 18.95 1.30
N ALA A 598 13.56 19.33 0.63
CA ALA A 598 13.11 18.60 -0.54
C ALA A 598 13.97 18.99 -1.75
N GLU A 599 14.23 18.07 -2.67
CA GLU A 599 15.31 18.24 -3.65
C GLU A 599 14.85 18.26 -5.11
N TRP A 600 15.33 19.25 -5.87
CA TRP A 600 15.09 19.30 -7.31
C TRP A 600 15.72 18.12 -8.06
N THR A 601 14.92 17.48 -8.92
CA THR A 601 15.37 16.46 -9.88
C THR A 601 15.38 17.00 -11.30
N GLN A 602 16.04 16.30 -12.21
CA GLN A 602 16.22 16.68 -13.61
C GLN A 602 14.89 16.97 -14.34
N GLU A 603 13.81 16.27 -13.99
CA GLU A 603 12.51 16.39 -14.65
C GLU A 603 11.59 17.44 -13.99
N GLY A 604 12.07 18.16 -12.97
CA GLY A 604 11.29 19.18 -12.26
C GLY A 604 10.43 18.63 -11.11
N PHE A 605 10.69 17.40 -10.67
CA PHE A 605 10.16 16.93 -9.39
C PHE A 605 10.96 17.53 -8.24
N VAL A 606 10.30 17.65 -7.11
CA VAL A 606 10.92 17.93 -5.82
C VAL A 606 10.73 16.69 -4.94
N ALA A 607 11.83 16.02 -4.60
CA ALA A 607 11.85 14.69 -4.00
C ALA A 607 12.25 14.70 -2.51
N GLY A 608 12.00 13.60 -1.81
CA GLY A 608 12.52 13.33 -0.45
C GLY A 608 11.77 14.01 0.70
N GLY A 609 11.02 15.08 0.43
CA GLY A 609 10.36 15.88 1.47
C GLY A 609 11.37 16.70 2.29
N SER A 610 10.86 17.53 3.19
CA SER A 610 11.63 18.56 3.92
C SER A 610 11.37 18.51 5.43
N SER A 611 12.03 19.36 6.21
CA SER A 611 11.77 19.51 7.65
C SER A 611 10.30 19.84 8.00
N ASN A 612 9.54 20.42 7.08
CA ASN A 612 8.10 20.66 7.24
C ASN A 612 7.21 19.48 6.85
N SER A 613 7.80 18.44 6.29
CA SER A 613 7.05 17.32 5.74
C SER A 613 6.64 16.39 6.88
N ASN A 614 5.40 15.91 6.82
CA ASN A 614 4.95 14.86 7.72
C ASN A 614 5.58 13.51 7.30
N PRO A 615 5.53 12.46 8.14
CA PRO A 615 6.15 11.17 7.83
C PRO A 615 5.72 10.54 6.49
N SER A 616 4.47 10.77 6.04
CA SER A 616 3.99 10.22 4.76
C SER A 616 4.57 10.94 3.54
N GLN A 617 5.02 12.18 3.71
CA GLN A 617 5.73 12.98 2.72
C GLN A 617 7.24 12.81 2.78
N LEU A 618 7.77 12.22 3.85
CA LEU A 618 9.19 11.91 4.03
C LEU A 618 9.51 10.50 3.54
N ARG A 619 9.07 10.07 2.37
CA ARG A 619 9.35 8.71 1.87
C ARG A 619 10.44 8.76 0.81
N CYS A 620 11.20 7.68 0.63
CA CYS A 620 12.21 7.59 -0.44
C CYS A 620 11.61 7.87 -1.84
N CYS A 621 10.33 7.54 -2.02
CA CYS A 621 9.59 7.79 -3.26
C CYS A 621 8.75 9.08 -3.27
N ALA A 622 8.75 9.85 -2.19
CA ALA A 622 7.96 11.07 -2.16
C ALA A 622 8.53 12.06 -3.18
N ALA A 623 7.72 12.42 -4.16
CA ALA A 623 8.08 13.40 -5.18
C ALA A 623 6.84 14.18 -5.63
N LYS A 624 7.01 15.47 -5.89
CA LYS A 624 5.94 16.35 -6.39
C LYS A 624 6.47 17.17 -7.55
N LEU A 625 5.76 17.14 -8.67
CA LEU A 625 6.08 17.99 -9.81
C LEU A 625 5.85 19.47 -9.45
N ARG A 626 6.81 20.33 -9.79
CA ARG A 626 6.72 21.78 -9.59
C ARG A 626 7.10 22.52 -10.87
N ARG A 627 6.63 23.77 -10.98
CA ARG A 627 7.03 24.64 -12.09
C ARG A 627 8.52 25.01 -11.90
N PRO A 628 9.33 25.08 -12.97
CA PRO A 628 10.77 25.31 -12.86
C PRO A 628 11.19 26.56 -12.09
N GLY A 629 10.39 27.64 -12.10
CA GLY A 629 10.67 28.88 -11.36
C GLY A 629 10.17 28.91 -9.91
N PHE A 630 9.63 27.81 -9.38
CA PHE A 630 9.11 27.76 -8.01
C PHE A 630 10.26 27.83 -6.98
N ARG A 631 10.11 28.66 -5.94
CA ARG A 631 11.09 28.79 -4.85
C ARG A 631 10.43 28.70 -3.49
N SER A 632 10.94 27.82 -2.64
CA SER A 632 10.45 27.65 -1.26
C SER A 632 11.61 27.53 -0.29
N PHE A 633 11.37 27.85 0.99
CA PHE A 633 12.39 27.86 2.05
C PHE A 633 12.84 26.46 2.48
N ASP A 634 12.16 25.44 1.99
CA ASP A 634 12.36 24.04 2.31
C ASP A 634 12.73 23.21 1.07
N ILE A 635 13.12 23.88 -0.02
CA ILE A 635 13.55 23.24 -1.27
C ILE A 635 15.00 23.61 -1.57
N GLY A 636 15.83 22.58 -1.68
CA GLY A 636 17.23 22.61 -2.11
C GLY A 636 17.47 21.62 -3.25
N PHE A 637 18.68 21.08 -3.33
CA PHE A 637 19.05 20.07 -4.33
C PHE A 637 20.39 19.40 -3.98
N ARG A 638 20.64 18.25 -4.60
CA ARG A 638 21.96 17.60 -4.70
C ARG A 638 22.29 17.30 -6.16
N CYS A 639 23.55 16.99 -6.47
CA CYS A 639 23.95 16.65 -7.83
C CYS A 639 24.24 15.15 -8.00
N ALA A 640 24.25 14.72 -9.25
CA ALA A 640 24.61 13.39 -9.71
C ALA A 640 25.57 13.48 -10.90
N ALA A 641 26.27 12.39 -11.17
CA ALA A 641 27.18 12.26 -12.29
C ALA A 641 27.09 10.86 -12.89
N ASP A 642 27.40 10.77 -14.17
CA ASP A 642 27.52 9.49 -14.85
C ASP A 642 28.71 8.67 -14.26
N PRO A 643 28.71 7.34 -14.44
CA PRO A 643 29.74 6.48 -13.86
C PRO A 643 31.12 6.90 -14.39
N ALA A 644 32.12 6.86 -13.53
CA ALA A 644 33.48 7.24 -13.93
C ALA A 644 33.93 6.37 -15.12
N PRO A 645 34.62 6.95 -16.12
CA PRO A 645 35.19 6.14 -17.19
C PRO A 645 36.10 5.06 -16.58
N PRO A 646 36.09 3.83 -17.11
CA PRO A 646 36.97 2.78 -16.60
C PRO A 646 38.41 3.29 -16.65
N LYS A 647 39.15 3.13 -15.55
CA LYS A 647 40.58 3.46 -15.51
C LYS A 647 41.25 2.73 -16.69
N PRO A 648 42.06 3.40 -17.52
CA PRO A 648 42.73 2.74 -18.62
C PRO A 648 43.57 1.60 -18.06
N ASP A 649 43.29 0.40 -18.56
CA ASP A 649 44.02 -0.81 -18.21
C ASP A 649 45.42 -0.72 -18.81
N VAL A 650 46.41 -0.38 -17.98
CA VAL A 650 47.82 -0.23 -18.37
C VAL A 650 48.47 -1.59 -18.74
N SER A 651 47.71 -2.69 -18.75
CA SER A 651 48.21 -4.03 -19.08
C SER A 651 47.95 -4.51 -20.51
N LYS A 652 47.31 -3.71 -21.37
CA LYS A 652 47.08 -4.08 -22.78
C LYS A 652 47.90 -3.22 -23.77
N PRO A 653 48.73 -3.82 -24.65
CA PRO A 653 49.40 -3.07 -25.70
C PRO A 653 48.40 -2.56 -26.74
N GLU A 654 48.59 -1.31 -27.18
CA GLU A 654 47.78 -0.63 -28.21
C GLU A 654 47.60 -1.49 -29.46
N ALA A 655 46.35 -1.81 -29.80
CA ALA A 655 46.01 -2.41 -31.08
C ALA A 655 46.10 -1.33 -32.18
N LYS A 656 46.93 -1.58 -33.20
CA LYS A 656 47.08 -0.73 -34.39
C LYS A 656 45.73 -0.39 -35.03
N LYS A 657 45.49 0.91 -35.28
CA LYS A 657 44.39 1.43 -36.10
C LYS A 657 44.35 0.76 -37.48
N PRO A 658 43.18 0.31 -37.98
CA PRO A 658 43.01 -0.02 -39.39
C PRO A 658 42.94 1.26 -40.23
N GLU A 659 43.61 1.22 -41.38
CA GLU A 659 43.67 2.27 -42.40
C GLU A 659 42.30 2.43 -43.10
N PRO A 660 41.88 3.65 -43.47
CA PRO A 660 40.54 3.90 -44.03
C PRO A 660 40.43 3.40 -45.48
N ALA A 661 39.38 2.61 -45.76
CA ALA A 661 39.02 2.19 -47.11
C ALA A 661 38.46 3.37 -47.94
N LYS A 662 38.87 3.42 -49.21
CA LYS A 662 38.51 4.43 -50.21
C LYS A 662 37.01 4.38 -50.61
N PRO A 663 36.41 5.52 -51.02
CA PRO A 663 35.01 5.58 -51.43
C PRO A 663 34.81 5.12 -52.89
N GLU A 664 33.76 4.35 -53.14
CA GLU A 664 33.28 3.97 -54.48
C GLU A 664 32.33 5.05 -55.07
N PRO A 665 32.29 5.25 -56.40
CA PRO A 665 31.69 6.43 -57.00
C PRO A 665 30.20 6.26 -57.36
N ALA A 666 29.46 7.37 -57.25
CA ALA A 666 28.06 7.52 -57.59
C ALA A 666 27.78 7.50 -59.10
N LYS A 667 26.59 7.02 -59.49
CA LYS A 667 25.96 7.20 -60.81
C LYS A 667 24.44 7.49 -60.66
N PRO A 668 23.80 8.11 -61.66
CA PRO A 668 23.10 9.38 -61.45
C PRO A 668 21.57 9.30 -61.44
N ASP A 669 21.01 10.39 -60.91
CA ASP A 669 19.60 10.75 -60.78
C ASP A 669 18.93 11.05 -62.14
N ALA A 670 17.68 10.61 -62.31
CA ALA A 670 16.83 10.98 -63.42
C ALA A 670 15.35 11.08 -62.98
N THR A 671 14.82 12.29 -63.21
CA THR A 671 13.42 12.65 -63.49
C THR A 671 12.41 12.89 -62.34
N LYS A 672 12.30 14.18 -62.02
CA LYS A 672 11.14 14.96 -61.51
C LYS A 672 9.76 14.52 -62.06
N PRO A 673 8.69 14.86 -61.32
CA PRO A 673 7.68 15.74 -61.90
C PRO A 673 7.28 16.93 -60.99
N GLU A 674 7.04 18.08 -61.62
CA GLU A 674 6.51 19.31 -61.02
C GLU A 674 4.97 19.43 -61.17
N PRO A 675 4.29 20.36 -60.45
CA PRO A 675 2.89 20.27 -60.04
C PRO A 675 1.89 20.92 -61.00
N LYS A 676 0.61 20.51 -60.93
CA LYS A 676 -0.52 21.19 -61.60
C LYS A 676 -1.56 21.71 -60.61
N GLN A 677 -1.53 23.04 -60.47
CA GLN A 677 -2.57 24.06 -60.33
C GLN A 677 -4.03 23.64 -60.04
N SER A 678 -4.58 24.23 -58.96
CA SER A 678 -6.01 24.45 -58.73
C SER A 678 -6.40 25.88 -59.14
N ALA A 679 -7.51 26.02 -59.86
CA ALA A 679 -8.02 27.27 -60.39
C ALA A 679 -9.03 27.94 -59.44
N GLU A 680 -8.81 29.23 -59.18
CA GLU A 680 -9.66 30.12 -58.40
C GLU A 680 -10.52 30.97 -59.36
N LYS A 681 -11.83 31.10 -59.06
CA LYS A 681 -12.81 31.89 -59.84
C LYS A 681 -12.93 33.30 -59.25
N SER A 682 -12.71 34.33 -60.07
CA SER A 682 -13.09 35.72 -59.78
C SER A 682 -14.54 36.03 -60.23
N PRO A 683 -15.27 36.95 -59.56
CA PRO A 683 -16.54 37.49 -60.06
C PRO A 683 -16.38 38.86 -60.78
N PRO A 684 -17.41 39.32 -61.53
CA PRO A 684 -17.31 40.32 -62.59
C PRO A 684 -17.71 41.76 -62.16
N PRO A 685 -17.58 42.78 -63.04
CA PRO A 685 -17.11 44.10 -62.67
C PRO A 685 -18.18 45.20 -62.65
N LYS A 686 -17.86 46.30 -61.96
CA LYS A 686 -17.83 47.66 -62.53
C LYS A 686 -16.85 48.53 -61.77
#